data_AF-A0A087SST2-F1
#
_entry.id   AF-A0A087SST2-F1
#
_cell.length_a   1.000
_cell.length_b   1.000
_cell.length_c   1.000
_cell.angle_alpha   90.00
_cell.angle_beta   90.00
_cell.angle_gamma   90.00
#
_symmetry.space_group_name_H-M   'P 1'
#
loop_
_entity.id
_entity.type
_entity.pdbx_description
1 polymer ?
#
loop_
_entity_poly.entity_id
_entity_poly.type
_entity_poly.pdbx_seq_one_letter_code
_entity_poly.pdbx_strand_id
1 'polypeptide(L)'
;MTLQMGASTFLVMAIFSYPGIWRKFTVTQEFVNPMLICFWLALLFCVRPMSRQGMFRLGAIFLLASSAGVGLALASLYLIVAIMGGSNDNSAVKLVVTLLISCPVIYCLAVYRVMRPSQKFPGLIVLIFYALIACGAYRTPVDLLPQFPRYLLFYTCVAVAITWATTFLIAPTPAGLLARMALANGLRATAGVLADILDLTLEKLNEEGKLAAASGTGDSGALNIDSGLYPRVISIHMASYNSGKRITAAREHSSSARLELDLYRPTHVLAFRPFWKASLLARSLLSAVTAGQLRLSMVHAHADLFARVRDNARVSLCRAAACLTDNAPIEDGLQALGDLHGALCCLILAFQRLPKELALTPDSMAFHIMATNVLTSATQIRKIYQVLPAVLAKDQPQSGKAVRSFLLAYPAADMAKVAYTPAPANEAAGREALGALQASLIHRGSTVRRSAIGLDEFLLSLGTGEELPGMRERLQRRSVARVEPVPALPPGRWDRLMGGLTVRTGITPLHLRIACQTAASYGLVMVLTGVDASYLALWERPIWAMLTTISVAETSIGAVYKKGSLRVVGTVVGMALGLATLYLAVLINGLNHDNHPAKFIVTTICLTCISAVGATCCAWDPGNTFAYMAGFFCLFGSALPGYIGDQVFWNYGLLRSLMTVLGVLIHMLVAQVVFPVSSRQTARGLMAASLGALAGQGAAMLRRLLVAAWNQFRIEAGPGVISEDPRPVGPVFLDLYKTIWPAATKIAGMAPLVDALAFEYELFHVPHRLPVRSAFKAQRLFRHILNTLSTFANSMDAQRLSHLALLEHESEQVACLGEQMRQSLLGMQGMLQGRVAVADALRSIEALDYHTEGLFLHFLTDQLAGSSETTLVVQTLALISLLFNLTWVLRRLSINLIYTFWGQKSPEARLAESFFADPLRWAIDEDLIFAAQAALGVSLASAPDASLNHADDSVDGEAAGPDPTGPGSKEPPGLPGTALPGYYIRSSADLLTLANSSRVLNHDAVDGRGASQAVMPLLPAGSLQRLPEEGGDSSTQNA
;
A
#
# COMPACT_ATOMS: atom_id res chain seq x y z
N MET A 1 14.55 10.55 17.28
CA MET A 1 15.58 9.62 16.76
C MET A 1 16.99 10.21 16.89
N THR A 2 17.22 11.45 16.45
CA THR A 2 18.46 12.22 16.64
C THR A 2 19.01 12.14 18.05
N LEU A 3 18.21 12.57 19.05
CA LEU A 3 18.60 12.54 20.47
C LEU A 3 18.89 11.12 20.97
N GLN A 4 18.14 10.11 20.52
CA GLN A 4 18.30 8.71 20.94
C GLN A 4 19.60 8.10 20.42
N MET A 5 19.90 8.29 19.12
CA MET A 5 21.14 7.79 18.51
C MET A 5 22.36 8.52 19.07
N GLY A 6 22.28 9.85 19.20
CA GLY A 6 23.33 10.67 19.79
C GLY A 6 23.64 10.23 21.22
N ALA A 7 22.64 10.22 22.10
CA ALA A 7 22.84 9.81 23.48
C ALA A 7 23.30 8.34 23.62
N SER A 8 22.82 7.46 22.75
CA SER A 8 23.31 6.08 22.67
C SER A 8 24.79 5.99 22.32
N THR A 9 25.21 6.71 21.27
CA THR A 9 26.60 6.74 20.81
C THR A 9 27.49 7.34 21.90
N PHE A 10 27.04 8.44 22.51
CA PHE A 10 27.71 9.07 23.63
C PHE A 10 27.87 8.11 24.81
N LEU A 11 26.81 7.39 25.20
CA LEU A 11 26.87 6.44 26.32
C LEU A 11 27.85 5.29 26.04
N VAL A 12 27.84 4.71 24.83
CA VAL A 12 28.81 3.68 24.44
C VAL A 12 30.22 4.23 24.53
N MET A 13 30.47 5.40 23.93
CA MET A 13 31.79 6.01 23.96
C MET A 13 32.21 6.40 25.39
N ALA A 14 31.31 6.89 26.23
CA ALA A 14 31.62 7.22 27.63
C ALA A 14 32.01 5.99 28.45
N ILE A 15 31.32 4.86 28.26
CA ILE A 15 31.61 3.60 28.98
C ILE A 15 32.91 2.96 28.48
N PHE A 16 33.10 2.89 27.17
CA PHE A 16 34.18 2.11 26.56
C PHE A 16 35.40 2.95 26.15
N SER A 17 35.36 4.29 26.21
CA SER A 17 36.50 5.13 25.80
C SER A 17 37.73 4.95 26.70
N TYR A 18 37.54 4.52 27.95
CA TYR A 18 38.66 4.30 28.86
C TYR A 18 39.59 3.18 28.33
N PRO A 19 40.90 3.43 28.14
CA PRO A 19 41.85 2.48 27.58
C PRO A 19 41.83 1.09 28.23
N GLY A 20 41.75 1.03 29.57
CA GLY A 20 41.74 -0.23 30.30
C GLY A 20 40.51 -1.09 30.02
N ILE A 21 39.34 -0.45 29.86
CA ILE A 21 38.08 -1.13 29.54
C ILE A 21 38.13 -1.63 28.10
N TRP A 22 38.50 -0.78 27.13
CA TRP A 22 38.52 -1.18 25.74
C TRP A 22 39.55 -2.29 25.46
N ARG A 23 40.76 -2.25 26.06
CA ARG A 23 41.73 -3.37 25.95
C ARG A 23 41.16 -4.67 26.52
N LYS A 24 40.47 -4.62 27.66
CA LYS A 24 39.86 -5.80 28.30
C LYS A 24 38.74 -6.41 27.45
N PHE A 25 38.01 -5.59 26.72
CA PHE A 25 36.97 -6.00 25.78
C PHE A 25 37.46 -5.97 24.33
N THR A 26 38.74 -6.24 24.06
CA THR A 26 39.24 -6.41 22.70
C THR A 26 39.90 -7.77 22.58
N VAL A 27 39.36 -8.63 21.72
CA VAL A 27 39.98 -9.93 21.39
C VAL A 27 40.91 -9.77 20.21
N THR A 28 40.44 -9.09 19.16
CA THR A 28 41.25 -8.73 18.00
C THR A 28 41.09 -7.24 17.73
N GLN A 29 42.22 -6.54 17.57
CA GLN A 29 42.21 -5.10 17.26
C GLN A 29 41.44 -4.82 15.97
N GLU A 30 41.47 -5.78 15.04
CA GLU A 30 40.88 -5.60 13.72
C GLU A 30 39.35 -5.76 13.69
N PHE A 31 38.74 -6.62 14.49
CA PHE A 31 37.32 -6.94 14.31
C PHE A 31 36.54 -7.05 15.62
N VAL A 32 37.05 -7.80 16.60
CA VAL A 32 36.34 -8.10 17.85
C VAL A 32 36.74 -7.11 18.93
N ASN A 33 36.18 -5.91 18.84
CA ASN A 33 36.39 -4.83 19.79
C ASN A 33 35.06 -4.05 20.02
N PRO A 34 35.01 -3.10 20.99
CA PRO A 34 33.78 -2.40 21.35
C PRO A 34 33.13 -1.57 20.22
N MET A 35 33.82 -1.30 19.11
CA MET A 35 33.23 -0.67 17.91
C MET A 35 31.99 -1.41 17.41
N LEU A 36 31.94 -2.75 17.57
CA LEU A 36 30.79 -3.56 17.17
C LEU A 36 29.51 -3.16 17.92
N ILE A 37 29.60 -2.63 19.14
CA ILE A 37 28.46 -2.11 19.88
C ILE A 37 27.83 -0.94 19.11
N CYS A 38 28.66 -0.01 18.61
CA CYS A 38 28.20 1.11 17.78
C CYS A 38 27.57 0.64 16.46
N PHE A 39 28.09 -0.43 15.85
CA PHE A 39 27.48 -1.02 14.65
C PHE A 39 26.10 -1.59 14.91
N TRP A 40 25.96 -2.43 15.93
CA TRP A 40 24.67 -3.03 16.25
C TRP A 40 23.65 -1.99 16.67
N LEU A 41 24.09 -0.96 17.39
CA LEU A 41 23.26 0.18 17.75
C LEU A 41 22.77 0.94 16.50
N ALA A 42 23.67 1.32 15.60
CA ALA A 42 23.32 1.98 14.34
C ALA A 42 22.38 1.14 13.48
N LEU A 43 22.60 -0.18 13.41
CA LEU A 43 21.73 -1.12 12.72
C LEU A 43 20.31 -1.08 13.29
N LEU A 44 20.15 -1.16 14.62
CA LEU A 44 18.83 -1.12 15.26
C LEU A 44 18.11 0.20 14.99
N PHE A 45 18.80 1.34 15.12
CA PHE A 45 18.21 2.64 14.85
C PHE A 45 17.83 2.82 13.38
N CYS A 46 18.69 2.45 12.42
CA CYS A 46 18.37 2.53 10.99
C CYS A 46 17.24 1.58 10.58
N VAL A 47 17.17 0.37 11.14
CA VAL A 47 16.13 -0.59 10.77
C VAL A 47 14.75 -0.19 11.29
N ARG A 48 14.66 0.63 12.33
CA ARG A 48 13.39 1.07 12.92
C ARG A 48 12.47 1.79 11.91
N PRO A 49 12.89 2.87 11.20
CA PRO A 49 12.07 3.47 10.13
C PRO A 49 11.62 2.49 9.04
N MET A 50 12.49 1.54 8.67
CA MET A 50 12.22 0.59 7.58
C MET A 50 11.25 -0.53 7.99
N SER A 51 11.44 -1.10 9.18
CA SER A 51 10.63 -2.22 9.68
C SER A 51 9.31 -1.77 10.29
N ARG A 52 9.21 -0.50 10.72
CA ARG A 52 8.09 0.05 11.49
C ARG A 52 7.77 -0.77 12.75
N GLN A 53 8.74 -1.52 13.25
CA GLN A 53 8.63 -2.25 14.51
C GLN A 53 9.07 -1.37 15.68
N GLY A 54 8.52 -1.63 16.86
CA GLY A 54 8.98 -1.00 18.11
C GLY A 54 10.40 -1.44 18.45
N MET A 55 11.19 -0.58 19.09
CA MET A 55 12.60 -0.88 19.41
C MET A 55 12.74 -2.05 20.38
N PHE A 56 11.78 -2.23 21.29
CA PHE A 56 11.75 -3.38 22.18
C PHE A 56 11.72 -4.70 21.38
N ARG A 57 10.72 -4.83 20.51
CA ARG A 57 10.56 -6.01 19.65
C ARG A 57 11.75 -6.19 18.72
N LEU A 58 12.25 -5.12 18.12
CA LEU A 58 13.40 -5.17 17.21
C LEU A 58 14.66 -5.67 17.93
N GLY A 59 14.94 -5.15 19.13
CA GLY A 59 16.06 -5.60 19.97
C GLY A 59 15.90 -7.06 20.41
N ALA A 60 14.70 -7.49 20.81
CA ALA A 60 14.44 -8.87 21.21
C ALA A 60 14.64 -9.85 20.05
N ILE A 61 14.14 -9.49 18.86
CA ILE A 61 14.35 -10.25 17.62
C ILE A 61 15.84 -10.30 17.29
N PHE A 62 16.56 -9.19 17.43
CA PHE A 62 17.99 -9.11 17.16
C PHE A 62 18.79 -10.02 18.10
N LEU A 63 18.50 -10.02 19.40
CA LEU A 63 19.10 -10.92 20.39
C LEU A 63 18.82 -12.39 20.03
N LEU A 64 17.55 -12.78 19.90
CA LEU A 64 17.18 -14.17 19.60
C LEU A 64 17.80 -14.66 18.29
N ALA A 65 17.77 -13.85 17.24
CA ALA A 65 18.36 -14.20 15.94
C ALA A 65 19.89 -14.28 16.01
N SER A 66 20.55 -13.36 16.73
CA SER A 66 22.00 -13.40 16.92
C SER A 66 22.43 -14.65 17.70
N SER A 67 21.73 -15.00 18.78
CA SER A 67 21.98 -16.22 19.57
C SER A 67 21.76 -17.48 18.75
N ALA A 68 20.71 -17.54 17.93
CA ALA A 68 20.47 -18.67 17.04
C ALA A 68 21.58 -18.81 15.97
N GLY A 69 22.01 -17.70 15.36
CA GLY A 69 23.11 -17.68 14.40
C GLY A 69 24.43 -18.14 15.02
N VAL A 70 24.73 -17.65 16.24
CA VAL A 70 25.90 -18.06 17.02
C VAL A 70 25.88 -19.55 17.37
N GLY A 71 24.74 -20.05 17.88
CA GLY A 71 24.59 -21.46 18.25
C GLY A 71 24.79 -22.40 17.05
N LEU A 72 24.19 -22.06 15.91
CA LEU A 72 24.34 -22.85 14.67
C LEU A 72 25.79 -22.82 14.14
N ALA A 73 26.47 -21.66 14.22
CA ALA A 73 27.85 -21.55 13.79
C ALA A 73 28.79 -22.35 14.70
N LEU A 74 28.61 -22.27 16.02
CA LEU A 74 29.37 -23.07 16.98
C LEU A 74 29.17 -24.57 16.74
N ALA A 75 27.93 -25.03 16.53
CA ALA A 75 27.65 -26.42 16.20
C ALA A 75 28.36 -26.86 14.90
N SER A 76 28.36 -26.00 13.88
CA SER A 76 29.07 -26.27 12.62
C SER A 76 30.58 -26.34 12.83
N LEU A 77 31.16 -25.43 13.61
CA LEU A 77 32.59 -25.40 13.90
C LEU A 77 33.05 -26.61 14.71
N TYR A 78 32.31 -27.00 15.76
CA TYR A 78 32.63 -28.21 16.53
C TYR A 78 32.53 -29.48 15.67
N LEU A 79 31.54 -29.54 14.76
CA LEU A 79 31.44 -30.65 13.81
C LEU A 79 32.63 -30.67 12.85
N ILE A 80 33.06 -29.52 12.33
CA ILE A 80 34.25 -29.41 11.47
C ILE A 80 35.49 -29.88 12.22
N VAL A 81 35.73 -29.39 13.44
CA VAL A 81 36.88 -29.80 14.27
C VAL A 81 36.85 -31.30 14.58
N ALA A 82 35.68 -31.86 14.88
CA ALA A 82 35.52 -33.29 15.13
C ALA A 82 35.86 -34.13 13.88
N ILE A 83 35.41 -33.71 12.69
CA ILE A 83 35.73 -34.39 11.41
C ILE A 83 37.23 -34.29 11.09
N MET A 84 37.87 -33.18 11.47
CA MET A 84 39.32 -32.98 11.33
C MET A 84 40.15 -33.73 12.41
N GLY A 85 39.53 -34.62 13.19
CA GLY A 85 40.23 -35.38 14.23
C GLY A 85 40.72 -34.53 15.40
N GLY A 86 40.10 -33.37 15.63
CA GLY A 86 40.49 -32.42 16.67
C GLY A 86 41.54 -31.39 16.23
N SER A 87 42.16 -31.54 15.06
CA SER A 87 43.06 -30.51 14.52
C SER A 87 42.25 -29.33 13.99
N ASN A 88 42.76 -28.11 14.27
CA ASN A 88 42.24 -26.87 13.72
C ASN A 88 43.26 -26.19 12.80
N ASP A 89 44.26 -26.93 12.34
CA ASP A 89 45.30 -26.40 11.48
C ASP A 89 44.72 -25.99 10.12
N ASN A 90 45.21 -24.87 9.59
CA ASN A 90 44.77 -24.37 8.30
C ASN A 90 45.25 -25.34 7.21
N SER A 91 44.31 -26.03 6.58
CA SER A 91 44.58 -26.99 5.51
C SER A 91 43.50 -26.93 4.43
N ALA A 92 43.84 -27.37 3.22
CA ALA A 92 42.86 -27.49 2.13
C ALA A 92 41.70 -28.43 2.52
N VAL A 93 41.99 -29.48 3.28
CA VAL A 93 40.98 -30.41 3.80
C VAL A 93 40.01 -29.68 4.75
N LYS A 94 40.51 -28.90 5.71
CA LYS A 94 39.68 -28.07 6.59
C LYS A 94 38.81 -27.10 5.80
N LEU A 95 39.34 -26.48 4.74
CA LEU A 95 38.56 -25.59 3.88
C LEU A 95 37.42 -26.33 3.19
N VAL A 96 37.70 -27.48 2.58
CA VAL A 96 36.69 -28.31 1.90
C VAL A 96 35.61 -28.76 2.88
N VAL A 97 35.99 -29.28 4.06
CA VAL A 97 35.05 -29.69 5.11
C VAL A 97 34.21 -28.50 5.59
N THR A 98 34.84 -27.34 5.79
CA THR A 98 34.13 -26.11 6.17
C THR A 98 33.09 -25.72 5.12
N LEU A 99 33.44 -25.75 3.83
CA LEU A 99 32.51 -25.46 2.72
C LEU A 99 31.36 -26.47 2.67
N LEU A 100 31.66 -27.77 2.79
CA LEU A 100 30.68 -28.86 2.75
C LEU A 100 29.66 -28.78 3.89
N ILE A 101 30.04 -28.24 5.06
CA ILE A 101 29.13 -28.09 6.20
C ILE A 101 28.41 -26.73 6.16
N SER A 102 29.16 -25.64 5.96
CA SER A 102 28.60 -24.30 6.13
C SER A 102 27.78 -23.80 4.95
N CYS A 103 28.08 -24.21 3.71
CA CYS A 103 27.28 -23.83 2.54
C CYS A 103 25.84 -24.40 2.61
N PRO A 104 25.61 -25.68 2.96
CA PRO A 104 24.25 -26.20 3.18
C PRO A 104 23.50 -25.49 4.30
N VAL A 105 24.17 -25.10 5.39
CA VAL A 105 23.50 -24.34 6.47
C VAL A 105 23.10 -22.95 5.99
N ILE A 106 24.00 -22.22 5.30
CA ILE A 106 23.68 -20.93 4.67
C ILE A 106 22.51 -21.07 3.69
N TYR A 107 22.51 -22.13 2.88
CA TYR A 107 21.44 -22.44 1.95
C TYR A 107 20.10 -22.59 2.68
N CYS A 108 20.02 -23.44 3.71
CA CYS A 108 18.81 -23.65 4.50
C CYS A 108 18.32 -22.36 5.18
N LEU A 109 19.24 -21.57 5.74
CA LEU A 109 18.93 -20.28 6.36
C LEU A 109 18.43 -19.25 5.34
N ALA A 110 18.98 -19.24 4.13
CA ALA A 110 18.52 -18.40 3.03
C ALA A 110 17.12 -18.81 2.54
N VAL A 111 16.84 -20.12 2.40
CA VAL A 111 15.49 -20.62 2.10
C VAL A 111 14.49 -20.14 3.17
N TYR A 112 14.83 -20.31 4.45
CA TYR A 112 13.98 -19.86 5.55
C TYR A 112 13.69 -18.35 5.49
N ARG A 113 14.72 -17.54 5.26
CA ARG A 113 14.61 -16.07 5.16
C ARG A 113 13.68 -15.64 4.03
N VAL A 114 13.79 -16.25 2.84
CA VAL A 114 12.98 -15.87 1.68
C VAL A 114 11.55 -16.40 1.81
N MET A 115 11.38 -17.61 2.34
CA MET A 115 10.07 -18.25 2.51
C MET A 115 9.18 -17.51 3.51
N ARG A 116 9.75 -16.81 4.49
CA ARG A 116 9.02 -16.02 5.49
C ARG A 116 9.37 -14.54 5.39
N PRO A 117 8.77 -13.77 4.46
CA PRO A 117 9.04 -12.34 4.30
C PRO A 117 8.83 -11.51 5.58
N SER A 118 7.86 -11.91 6.42
CA SER A 118 7.63 -11.28 7.73
C SER A 118 8.79 -11.47 8.72
N GLN A 119 9.63 -12.48 8.49
CA GLN A 119 10.83 -12.83 9.25
C GLN A 119 12.12 -12.48 8.48
N LYS A 120 12.05 -11.62 7.46
CA LYS A 120 13.21 -11.23 6.63
C LYS A 120 14.36 -10.65 7.48
N PHE A 121 14.04 -9.82 8.47
CA PHE A 121 15.05 -9.24 9.37
C PHE A 121 15.72 -10.29 10.27
N PRO A 122 15.01 -11.08 11.11
CA PRO A 122 15.64 -12.12 11.91
C PRO A 122 16.42 -13.13 11.06
N GLY A 123 15.85 -13.58 9.94
CA GLY A 123 16.56 -14.50 9.03
C GLY A 123 17.86 -13.92 8.49
N LEU A 124 17.91 -12.62 8.20
CA LEU A 124 19.16 -11.93 7.82
C LEU A 124 20.15 -11.86 8.98
N ILE A 125 19.70 -11.59 10.21
CA ILE A 125 20.59 -11.54 11.39
C ILE A 125 21.18 -12.92 11.69
N VAL A 126 20.39 -13.99 11.65
CA VAL A 126 20.89 -15.36 11.80
C VAL A 126 21.96 -15.66 10.75
N LEU A 127 21.72 -15.32 9.48
CA LEU A 127 22.68 -15.49 8.39
C LEU A 127 23.97 -14.68 8.62
N ILE A 128 23.87 -13.42 9.03
CA ILE A 128 25.04 -12.56 9.29
C ILE A 128 25.89 -13.13 10.41
N PHE A 129 25.29 -13.44 11.58
CA PHE A 129 26.04 -13.95 12.72
C PHE A 129 26.63 -15.33 12.43
N TYR A 130 25.88 -16.19 11.73
CA TYR A 130 26.39 -17.48 11.30
C TYR A 130 27.62 -17.32 10.40
N ALA A 131 27.52 -16.52 9.34
CA ALA A 131 28.58 -16.32 8.37
C ALA A 131 29.81 -15.63 8.97
N LEU A 132 29.62 -14.65 9.85
CA LEU A 132 30.71 -13.97 10.54
C LEU A 132 31.52 -14.92 11.42
N ILE A 133 30.85 -15.79 12.17
CA ILE A 133 31.52 -16.74 13.07
C ILE A 133 32.18 -17.85 12.27
N ALA A 134 31.48 -18.44 11.29
CA ALA A 134 32.06 -19.51 10.47
C ALA A 134 33.30 -19.03 9.69
N CYS A 135 33.25 -17.80 9.14
CA CYS A 135 34.37 -17.19 8.42
C CYS A 135 35.50 -16.75 9.37
N GLY A 136 35.19 -16.00 10.44
CA GLY A 136 36.19 -15.50 11.38
C GLY A 136 36.89 -16.61 12.16
N ALA A 137 36.15 -17.66 12.55
CA ALA A 137 36.71 -18.78 13.30
C ALA A 137 37.62 -19.67 12.45
N TYR A 138 37.55 -19.63 11.11
CA TYR A 138 38.37 -20.48 10.25
C TYR A 138 39.87 -20.29 10.51
N ARG A 139 40.33 -19.06 10.72
CA ARG A 139 41.73 -18.71 11.05
C ARG A 139 41.98 -18.53 12.55
N THR A 140 40.95 -18.63 13.38
CA THR A 140 41.09 -18.38 14.82
C THR A 140 41.70 -19.61 15.50
N PRO A 141 42.73 -19.44 16.35
CA PRO A 141 43.25 -20.53 17.18
C PRO A 141 42.16 -21.20 18.03
N VAL A 142 42.30 -22.50 18.31
CA VAL A 142 41.28 -23.28 19.05
C VAL A 142 40.94 -22.63 20.39
N ASP A 143 41.96 -22.12 21.10
CA ASP A 143 41.83 -21.53 22.43
C ASP A 143 40.97 -20.25 22.44
N LEU A 144 40.92 -19.56 21.30
CA LEU A 144 40.16 -18.32 21.11
C LEU A 144 38.78 -18.57 20.47
N LEU A 145 38.54 -19.77 19.93
CA LEU A 145 37.29 -20.17 19.29
C LEU A 145 36.04 -19.95 20.17
N PRO A 146 36.01 -20.28 21.47
CA PRO A 146 34.85 -19.99 22.32
C PRO A 146 34.77 -18.52 22.73
N GLN A 147 35.88 -17.78 22.71
CA GLN A 147 35.89 -16.37 23.12
C GLN A 147 35.20 -15.49 22.07
N PHE A 148 35.51 -15.70 20.79
CA PHE A 148 34.98 -14.88 19.70
C PHE A 148 33.43 -14.75 19.71
N PRO A 149 32.64 -15.85 19.76
CA PRO A 149 31.18 -15.77 19.78
C PRO A 149 30.62 -15.22 21.10
N ARG A 150 31.30 -15.46 22.22
CA ARG A 150 30.91 -14.91 23.53
C ARG A 150 31.00 -13.38 23.53
N TYR A 151 32.09 -12.82 23.04
CA TYR A 151 32.24 -11.36 22.93
C TYR A 151 31.26 -10.76 21.91
N LEU A 152 31.01 -11.44 20.79
CA LEU A 152 30.03 -10.96 19.81
C LEU A 152 28.60 -10.88 20.38
N LEU A 153 28.19 -11.89 21.15
CA LEU A 153 26.92 -11.87 21.88
C LEU A 153 26.91 -10.82 22.99
N PHE A 154 28.01 -10.67 23.73
CA PHE A 154 28.14 -9.62 24.73
C PHE A 154 27.94 -8.22 24.13
N TYR A 155 28.61 -7.89 23.03
CA TYR A 155 28.42 -6.60 22.35
C TYR A 155 26.99 -6.39 21.85
N THR A 156 26.34 -7.47 21.39
CA THR A 156 24.95 -7.46 20.95
C THR A 156 24.01 -7.16 22.12
N CYS A 157 24.22 -7.82 23.27
CA CYS A 157 23.47 -7.56 24.50
C CYS A 157 23.63 -6.12 24.98
N VAL A 158 24.86 -5.60 25.02
CA VAL A 158 25.14 -4.22 25.43
C VAL A 158 24.48 -3.23 24.47
N ALA A 159 24.62 -3.42 23.16
CA ALA A 159 24.00 -2.55 22.16
C ALA A 159 22.48 -2.51 22.30
N VAL A 160 21.82 -3.66 22.50
CA VAL A 160 20.37 -3.74 22.69
C VAL A 160 19.93 -3.10 24.00
N ALA A 161 20.66 -3.35 25.10
CA ALA A 161 20.36 -2.74 26.40
C ALA A 161 20.44 -1.22 26.36
N ILE A 162 21.51 -0.65 25.77
CA ILE A 162 21.68 0.80 25.60
C ILE A 162 20.58 1.36 24.68
N THR A 163 20.27 0.66 23.60
CA THR A 163 19.23 1.06 22.65
C THR A 163 17.84 1.10 23.32
N TRP A 164 17.52 0.12 24.16
CA TRP A 164 16.28 0.12 24.94
C TRP A 164 16.27 1.24 25.97
N ALA A 165 17.32 1.36 26.78
CA ALA A 165 17.43 2.40 27.80
C ALA A 165 17.23 3.79 27.21
N THR A 166 17.94 4.11 26.13
CA THR A 166 17.80 5.41 25.46
C THR A 166 16.45 5.59 24.76
N THR A 167 15.85 4.53 24.19
CA THR A 167 14.53 4.66 23.56
C THR A 167 13.42 4.89 24.59
N PHE A 168 13.53 4.32 25.79
CA PHE A 168 12.55 4.49 26.86
C PHE A 168 12.76 5.76 27.69
N LEU A 169 14.02 6.21 27.86
CA LEU A 169 14.35 7.34 28.73
C LEU A 169 14.55 8.66 27.97
N ILE A 170 14.99 8.62 26.70
CA ILE A 170 15.38 9.82 25.95
C ILE A 170 14.41 10.03 24.79
N ALA A 171 13.57 11.07 24.90
CA ALA A 171 12.53 11.38 23.92
C ALA A 171 11.70 10.13 23.56
N PRO A 172 10.99 9.56 24.55
CA PRO A 172 10.31 8.27 24.42
C PRO A 172 9.36 8.28 23.23
N THR A 173 9.49 7.26 22.38
CA THR A 173 8.69 7.12 21.15
C THR A 173 8.13 5.70 21.05
N PRO A 174 7.29 5.29 22.02
CA PRO A 174 6.77 3.92 22.05
C PRO A 174 5.97 3.63 20.77
N ALA A 175 5.95 2.38 20.31
CA ALA A 175 5.20 2.01 19.11
C ALA A 175 3.70 2.29 19.25
N GLY A 176 3.16 2.32 20.48
CA GLY A 176 1.78 2.73 20.75
C GLY A 176 1.53 4.18 20.34
N LEU A 177 2.44 5.10 20.69
CA LEU A 177 2.37 6.50 20.27
C LEU A 177 2.49 6.64 18.76
N LEU A 178 3.47 5.96 18.15
CA LEU A 178 3.65 5.97 16.68
C LEU A 178 2.42 5.42 15.95
N ALA A 179 1.78 4.37 16.48
CA ALA A 179 0.54 3.82 15.94
C ALA A 179 -0.58 4.88 15.97
N ARG A 180 -0.80 5.51 17.13
CA ARG A 180 -1.82 6.56 17.29
C ARG A 180 -1.57 7.76 16.38
N MET A 181 -0.33 8.26 16.32
CA MET A 181 0.07 9.34 15.42
C MET A 181 -0.16 8.98 13.95
N ALA A 182 0.21 7.76 13.54
CA ALA A 182 0.00 7.31 12.16
C ALA A 182 -1.49 7.19 11.82
N LEU A 183 -2.33 6.69 12.74
CA LEU A 183 -3.78 6.61 12.53
C LEU A 183 -4.40 8.01 12.49
N ALA A 184 -4.06 8.90 13.43
CA ALA A 184 -4.52 10.28 13.45
C ALA A 184 -4.14 11.04 12.17
N ASN A 185 -2.89 10.92 11.72
CA ASN A 185 -2.43 11.51 10.46
C ASN A 185 -3.09 10.87 9.23
N GLY A 186 -3.49 9.61 9.33
CA GLY A 186 -4.34 8.93 8.36
C GLY A 186 -5.74 9.53 8.32
N LEU A 187 -6.40 9.69 9.47
CA LEU A 187 -7.73 10.30 9.57
C LEU A 187 -7.74 11.75 9.04
N ARG A 188 -6.76 12.58 9.42
CA ARG A 188 -6.61 13.95 8.88
C ARG A 188 -6.40 13.96 7.37
N ALA A 189 -5.61 13.02 6.84
CA ALA A 189 -5.40 12.90 5.41
C ALA A 189 -6.66 12.40 4.67
N THR A 190 -7.40 11.46 5.25
CA THR A 190 -8.70 11.02 4.73
C THR A 190 -9.73 12.14 4.74
N ALA A 191 -9.72 12.98 5.79
CA ALA A 191 -10.54 14.18 5.87
C ALA A 191 -10.22 15.17 4.74
N GLY A 192 -8.94 15.39 4.46
CA GLY A 192 -8.49 16.18 3.30
C GLY A 192 -8.94 15.59 1.98
N VAL A 193 -8.78 14.27 1.77
CA VAL A 193 -9.22 13.58 0.55
C VAL A 193 -10.73 13.68 0.34
N LEU A 194 -11.53 13.50 1.41
CA LEU A 194 -12.98 13.67 1.35
C LEU A 194 -13.35 15.11 0.99
N ALA A 195 -12.67 16.09 1.60
CA ALA A 195 -12.86 17.49 1.29
C ALA A 195 -12.51 17.83 -0.16
N ASP A 196 -11.34 17.42 -0.64
CA ASP A 196 -10.88 17.68 -2.00
C ASP A 196 -11.79 17.03 -3.06
N ILE A 197 -12.36 15.85 -2.76
CA ILE A 197 -13.31 15.18 -3.66
C ILE A 197 -14.64 15.95 -3.70
N LEU A 198 -15.16 16.37 -2.54
CA LEU A 198 -16.36 17.20 -2.48
C LEU A 198 -16.14 18.55 -3.16
N ASP A 199 -15.00 19.20 -2.94
CA ASP A 199 -14.62 20.45 -3.59
C ASP A 199 -14.59 20.30 -5.11
N LEU A 200 -13.98 19.23 -5.61
CA LEU A 200 -13.96 18.93 -7.04
C LEU A 200 -15.37 18.74 -7.60
N THR A 201 -16.28 18.08 -6.86
CA THR A 201 -17.67 17.91 -7.30
C THR A 201 -18.52 19.19 -7.20
N LEU A 202 -18.05 20.20 -6.47
CA LEU A 202 -18.73 21.47 -6.26
C LEU A 202 -18.16 22.60 -7.12
N GLU A 203 -17.13 22.34 -7.92
CA GLU A 203 -16.57 23.31 -8.86
C GLU A 203 -17.61 23.78 -9.90
N LYS A 204 -17.33 24.92 -10.54
CA LYS A 204 -18.23 25.52 -11.54
C LYS A 204 -18.54 24.52 -12.66
N LEU A 205 -19.80 24.46 -13.04
CA LEU A 205 -20.26 23.64 -14.15
C LEU A 205 -20.28 24.42 -15.47
N ASN A 206 -20.15 23.70 -16.58
CA ASN A 206 -20.42 24.20 -17.92
C ASN A 206 -21.94 24.15 -18.23
N GLU A 207 -22.34 24.66 -19.39
CA GLU A 207 -23.74 24.66 -19.84
C GLU A 207 -24.34 23.25 -19.96
N GLU A 208 -23.51 22.21 -20.07
CA GLU A 208 -23.94 20.80 -20.14
C GLU A 208 -24.11 20.12 -18.76
N GLY A 209 -23.89 20.85 -17.66
CA GLY A 209 -23.95 20.31 -16.30
C GLY A 209 -22.74 19.43 -15.91
N LYS A 210 -21.66 19.47 -16.69
CA LYS A 210 -20.37 18.85 -16.38
C LYS A 210 -19.43 19.86 -15.73
N LEU A 211 -18.36 19.40 -15.09
CA LEU A 211 -17.33 20.30 -14.54
C LEU A 211 -16.74 21.17 -15.66
N ALA A 212 -16.68 22.49 -15.47
CA ALA A 212 -16.13 23.43 -16.45
C ALA A 212 -14.64 23.17 -16.73
N ALA A 213 -13.93 22.53 -15.79
CA ALA A 213 -12.56 22.08 -15.96
C ALA A 213 -12.43 20.81 -16.83
N ALA A 214 -13.53 20.14 -17.17
CA ALA A 214 -13.51 18.99 -18.07
C ALA A 214 -13.36 19.47 -19.53
N SER A 215 -12.25 19.07 -20.15
CA SER A 215 -11.89 19.37 -21.53
C SER A 215 -12.74 18.62 -22.57
N GLY A 216 -13.47 17.58 -22.17
CA GLY A 216 -14.16 16.64 -23.08
C GLY A 216 -13.21 15.67 -23.79
N THR A 217 -11.90 15.78 -23.55
CA THR A 217 -10.88 14.90 -24.15
C THR A 217 -10.31 13.99 -23.07
N GLY A 218 -10.66 12.71 -23.13
CA GLY A 218 -10.02 11.69 -22.32
C GLY A 218 -8.60 11.46 -22.83
N ASP A 219 -7.60 11.64 -21.96
CA ASP A 219 -6.23 11.28 -22.34
C ASP A 219 -6.13 9.74 -22.39
N SER A 220 -6.00 9.19 -23.59
CA SER A 220 -5.92 7.74 -23.86
C SER A 220 -4.76 7.07 -23.11
N GLY A 221 -3.75 7.87 -22.68
CA GLY A 221 -2.65 7.42 -21.84
C GLY A 221 -2.94 7.37 -20.34
N ALA A 222 -3.93 8.11 -19.82
CA ALA A 222 -4.10 8.42 -18.40
C ALA A 222 -5.48 8.04 -17.86
N LEU A 223 -5.75 6.72 -17.72
CA LEU A 223 -6.90 6.18 -16.98
C LEU A 223 -8.30 6.62 -17.49
N ASN A 224 -8.44 7.11 -18.72
CA ASN A 224 -9.67 7.76 -19.21
C ASN A 224 -10.15 8.90 -18.29
N ILE A 225 -9.22 9.54 -17.57
CA ILE A 225 -9.51 10.78 -16.85
C ILE A 225 -9.48 11.89 -17.90
N ASP A 226 -10.46 12.78 -17.84
CA ASP A 226 -10.47 13.99 -18.65
C ASP A 226 -9.15 14.76 -18.45
N SER A 227 -8.50 15.16 -19.55
CA SER A 227 -7.17 15.78 -19.52
C SER A 227 -7.13 17.08 -18.70
N GLY A 228 -8.24 17.83 -18.65
CA GLY A 228 -8.39 19.03 -17.83
C GLY A 228 -8.59 18.72 -16.34
N LEU A 229 -9.22 17.59 -16.00
CA LEU A 229 -9.38 17.13 -14.61
C LEU A 229 -8.15 16.38 -14.07
N TYR A 230 -7.29 15.86 -14.95
CA TYR A 230 -6.16 15.00 -14.58
C TYR A 230 -5.26 15.59 -13.48
N PRO A 231 -4.81 16.87 -13.51
CA PRO A 231 -3.95 17.43 -12.47
C PRO A 231 -4.59 17.45 -11.07
N ARG A 232 -5.91 17.62 -10.99
CA ARG A 232 -6.68 17.61 -9.74
C ARG A 232 -6.91 16.18 -9.25
N VAL A 233 -7.33 15.28 -10.15
CA VAL A 233 -7.58 13.89 -9.78
C VAL A 233 -6.30 13.18 -9.35
N ILE A 234 -5.15 13.48 -9.98
CA ILE A 234 -3.88 12.89 -9.57
C ILE A 234 -3.44 13.39 -8.19
N SER A 235 -3.66 14.66 -7.84
CA SER A 235 -3.32 15.18 -6.51
C SER A 235 -4.17 14.52 -5.42
N ILE A 236 -5.49 14.41 -5.65
CA ILE A 236 -6.43 13.69 -4.76
C ILE A 236 -6.01 12.22 -4.62
N HIS A 237 -5.67 11.56 -5.73
CA HIS A 237 -5.22 10.17 -5.71
C HIS A 237 -3.94 10.00 -4.89
N MET A 238 -2.97 10.90 -5.03
CA MET A 238 -1.73 10.88 -4.26
C MET A 238 -2.00 11.15 -2.77
N ALA A 239 -2.92 12.05 -2.44
CA ALA A 239 -3.37 12.29 -1.07
C ALA A 239 -4.04 11.03 -0.47
N SER A 240 -4.91 10.36 -1.23
CA SER A 240 -5.55 9.09 -0.85
C SER A 240 -4.53 7.97 -0.64
N TYR A 241 -3.55 7.84 -1.55
CA TYR A 241 -2.45 6.90 -1.40
C TYR A 241 -1.64 7.16 -0.12
N ASN A 242 -1.32 8.42 0.15
CA ASN A 242 -0.60 8.83 1.35
C ASN A 242 -1.41 8.56 2.63
N SER A 243 -2.72 8.83 2.63
CA SER A 243 -3.61 8.45 3.73
C SER A 243 -3.59 6.95 3.99
N GLY A 244 -3.77 6.14 2.94
CA GLY A 244 -3.71 4.68 3.01
C GLY A 244 -2.38 4.16 3.57
N LYS A 245 -1.26 4.78 3.17
CA LYS A 245 0.09 4.46 3.69
C LYS A 245 0.19 4.75 5.19
N ARG A 246 -0.38 5.85 5.68
CA ARG A 246 -0.40 6.23 7.10
C ARG A 246 -1.26 5.27 7.93
N ILE A 247 -2.46 4.92 7.45
CA ILE A 247 -3.34 3.94 8.11
C ILE A 247 -2.66 2.56 8.16
N THR A 248 -1.97 2.16 7.09
CA THR A 248 -1.21 0.91 7.05
C THR A 248 -0.02 0.93 8.03
N ALA A 249 0.68 2.07 8.15
CA ALA A 249 1.74 2.22 9.14
C ALA A 249 1.22 2.11 10.58
N ALA A 250 0.04 2.65 10.86
CA ALA A 250 -0.62 2.52 12.18
C ALA A 250 -0.84 1.05 12.57
N ARG A 251 -1.28 0.21 11.61
CA ARG A 251 -1.40 -1.24 11.77
C ARG A 251 -0.07 -1.92 12.09
N GLU A 252 0.98 -1.56 11.36
CA GLU A 252 2.29 -2.19 11.54
C GLU A 252 2.87 -1.88 12.92
N HIS A 253 2.77 -0.62 13.34
CA HIS A 253 3.18 -0.18 14.67
C HIS A 253 2.35 -0.83 15.79
N SER A 254 1.02 -0.95 15.63
CA SER A 254 0.15 -1.53 16.67
C SER A 254 0.47 -3.00 16.97
N SER A 255 0.95 -3.75 15.98
CA SER A 255 1.41 -5.14 16.19
C SER A 255 2.62 -5.25 17.12
N SER A 256 3.44 -4.20 17.18
CA SER A 256 4.59 -4.10 18.08
C SER A 256 4.21 -3.49 19.42
N ALA A 257 3.29 -2.51 19.40
CA ALA A 257 2.81 -1.82 20.60
C ALA A 257 2.17 -2.76 21.63
N ARG A 258 1.64 -3.92 21.21
CA ARG A 258 1.08 -4.92 22.14
C ARG A 258 2.12 -5.56 23.08
N LEU A 259 3.41 -5.47 22.74
CA LEU A 259 4.52 -6.03 23.49
C LEU A 259 5.37 -4.95 24.17
N GLU A 260 5.03 -3.67 23.95
CA GLU A 260 5.82 -2.54 24.42
C GLU A 260 5.04 -1.81 25.51
N LEU A 261 5.73 -1.49 26.60
CA LEU A 261 5.16 -0.78 27.73
C LEU A 261 5.40 0.73 27.55
N ASP A 262 4.32 1.50 27.49
CA ASP A 262 4.34 2.96 27.46
C ASP A 262 4.32 3.49 28.91
N LEU A 263 5.49 3.87 29.42
CA LEU A 263 5.66 4.37 30.79
C LEU A 263 4.99 5.73 31.02
N TYR A 264 4.70 6.49 29.96
CA TYR A 264 4.28 7.90 30.06
C TYR A 264 2.77 8.09 29.88
N ARG A 265 2.01 7.01 29.68
CA ARG A 265 0.55 7.05 29.54
C ARG A 265 -0.15 6.17 30.59
N PRO A 266 -1.36 6.55 31.05
CA PRO A 266 -2.19 5.70 31.91
C PRO A 266 -2.50 4.34 31.26
N THR A 267 -2.69 4.34 29.93
CA THR A 267 -2.82 3.11 29.15
C THR A 267 -1.44 2.59 28.73
N HIS A 268 -0.79 1.86 29.64
CA HIS A 268 0.57 1.33 29.43
C HIS A 268 0.71 0.38 28.22
N VAL A 269 -0.36 -0.30 27.82
CA VAL A 269 -0.35 -1.21 26.66
C VAL A 269 -1.47 -0.83 25.71
N LEU A 270 -1.14 -0.66 24.42
CA LEU A 270 -2.14 -0.30 23.41
C LEU A 270 -3.21 -1.40 23.31
N ALA A 271 -4.48 -0.99 23.40
CA ALA A 271 -5.63 -1.86 23.19
C ALA A 271 -5.70 -2.32 21.71
N PHE A 272 -4.93 -3.36 21.37
CA PHE A 272 -4.70 -3.77 19.99
C PHE A 272 -5.98 -4.09 19.21
N ARG A 273 -6.94 -4.83 19.81
CA ARG A 273 -8.18 -5.22 19.13
C ARG A 273 -9.07 -4.01 18.77
N PRO A 274 -9.40 -3.09 19.70
CA PRO A 274 -10.08 -1.84 19.35
C PRO A 274 -9.33 -1.00 18.33
N PHE A 275 -8.01 -0.84 18.50
CA PHE A 275 -7.18 -0.04 17.59
C PHE A 275 -7.15 -0.62 16.17
N TRP A 276 -7.09 -1.95 16.08
CA TRP A 276 -7.20 -2.72 14.85
C TRP A 276 -8.52 -2.44 14.11
N LYS A 277 -9.64 -2.48 14.84
CA LYS A 277 -10.97 -2.14 14.30
C LYS A 277 -11.04 -0.69 13.81
N ALA A 278 -10.54 0.27 14.59
CA ALA A 278 -10.50 1.68 14.19
C ALA A 278 -9.68 1.91 12.91
N SER A 279 -8.53 1.22 12.78
CA SER A 279 -7.70 1.29 11.56
C SER A 279 -8.41 0.68 10.34
N LEU A 280 -9.17 -0.40 10.53
CA LEU A 280 -9.99 -0.99 9.47
C LEU A 280 -11.13 -0.07 9.04
N LEU A 281 -11.82 0.56 9.99
CA LEU A 281 -12.88 1.54 9.70
C LEU A 281 -12.33 2.76 8.96
N ALA A 282 -11.17 3.29 9.37
CA ALA A 282 -10.49 4.37 8.66
C ALA A 282 -10.13 3.97 7.21
N ARG A 283 -9.75 2.71 7.00
CA ARG A 283 -9.46 2.18 5.66
C ARG A 283 -10.74 2.02 4.82
N SER A 284 -11.82 1.53 5.42
CA SER A 284 -13.14 1.42 4.80
C SER A 284 -13.68 2.79 4.40
N LEU A 285 -13.57 3.79 5.28
CA LEU A 285 -13.91 5.18 5.00
C LEU A 285 -13.16 5.70 3.76
N LEU A 286 -11.84 5.49 3.70
CA LEU A 286 -11.04 5.91 2.55
C LEU A 286 -11.47 5.21 1.24
N SER A 287 -11.96 3.97 1.31
CA SER A 287 -12.50 3.25 0.17
C SER A 287 -13.90 3.70 -0.24
N ALA A 288 -14.70 4.26 0.68
CA ALA A 288 -16.04 4.77 0.40
C ALA A 288 -16.04 6.10 -0.37
N VAL A 289 -14.91 6.80 -0.40
CA VAL A 289 -14.76 8.05 -1.15
C VAL A 289 -14.39 7.73 -2.60
N THR A 290 -15.38 7.45 -3.44
CA THR A 290 -15.21 7.27 -4.88
C THR A 290 -16.14 8.20 -5.65
N ALA A 291 -15.59 9.03 -6.54
CA ALA A 291 -16.37 9.81 -7.50
C ALA A 291 -16.31 9.15 -8.88
N GLY A 292 -17.46 8.95 -9.51
CA GLY A 292 -17.57 8.54 -10.91
C GLY A 292 -17.67 9.74 -11.85
N GLN A 293 -17.70 9.49 -13.16
CA GLN A 293 -18.08 10.52 -14.14
C GLN A 293 -19.59 10.74 -14.01
N LEU A 294 -19.99 11.82 -13.35
CA LEU A 294 -21.38 12.14 -13.05
C LEU A 294 -21.73 13.53 -13.57
N ARG A 295 -22.96 13.74 -14.03
CA ARG A 295 -23.48 15.10 -14.26
C ARG A 295 -23.86 15.70 -12.92
N LEU A 296 -23.34 16.88 -12.59
CA LEU A 296 -23.34 17.39 -11.21
C LEU A 296 -24.30 18.57 -11.01
N SER A 297 -25.22 18.85 -11.94
CA SER A 297 -26.06 20.05 -11.85
C SER A 297 -26.96 20.07 -10.61
N MET A 298 -27.54 18.93 -10.25
CA MET A 298 -28.33 18.79 -9.01
C MET A 298 -27.48 18.81 -7.74
N VAL A 299 -26.24 18.29 -7.81
CA VAL A 299 -25.25 18.43 -6.72
C VAL A 299 -24.90 19.89 -6.50
N HIS A 300 -24.77 20.66 -7.58
CA HIS A 300 -24.47 22.08 -7.54
C HIS A 300 -25.66 22.91 -7.05
N ALA A 301 -26.90 22.54 -7.41
CA ALA A 301 -28.11 23.16 -6.86
C ALA A 301 -28.21 23.02 -5.32
N HIS A 302 -27.55 21.99 -4.77
CA HIS A 302 -27.48 21.72 -3.32
C HIS A 302 -26.05 21.88 -2.79
N ALA A 303 -25.22 22.70 -3.45
CA ALA A 303 -23.80 22.82 -3.14
C ALA A 303 -23.55 23.20 -1.67
N ASP A 304 -24.38 24.08 -1.12
CA ASP A 304 -24.29 24.51 0.28
C ASP A 304 -24.46 23.36 1.27
N LEU A 305 -25.34 22.40 0.98
CA LEU A 305 -25.57 21.23 1.85
C LEU A 305 -24.37 20.28 1.80
N PHE A 306 -23.85 20.01 0.61
CA PHE A 306 -22.63 19.21 0.46
C PHE A 306 -21.41 19.89 1.09
N ALA A 307 -21.28 21.22 0.97
CA ALA A 307 -20.23 22.00 1.62
C ALA A 307 -20.33 21.92 3.16
N ARG A 308 -21.53 22.01 3.73
CA ARG A 308 -21.74 21.81 5.18
C ARG A 308 -21.34 20.41 5.62
N VAL A 309 -21.75 19.38 4.88
CA VAL A 309 -21.38 18.00 5.21
C VAL A 309 -19.87 17.78 5.07
N ARG A 310 -19.24 18.33 4.03
CA ARG A 310 -17.79 18.35 3.82
C ARG A 310 -17.06 18.90 5.04
N ASP A 311 -17.44 20.10 5.46
CA ASP A 311 -16.77 20.83 6.54
C ASP A 311 -16.97 20.12 7.88
N ASN A 312 -18.18 19.67 8.19
CA ASN A 312 -18.47 18.94 9.42
C ASN A 312 -17.79 17.56 9.46
N ALA A 313 -17.72 16.84 8.34
CA ALA A 313 -16.99 15.58 8.25
C ALA A 313 -15.48 15.79 8.46
N ARG A 314 -14.92 16.85 7.87
CA ARG A 314 -13.52 17.22 8.05
C ARG A 314 -13.22 17.57 9.51
N VAL A 315 -14.04 18.41 10.13
CA VAL A 315 -13.88 18.78 11.54
C VAL A 315 -14.00 17.55 12.43
N SER A 316 -15.01 16.71 12.22
CA SER A 316 -15.23 15.49 13.00
C SER A 316 -14.04 14.52 12.92
N LEU A 317 -13.47 14.28 11.74
CA LEU A 317 -12.28 13.44 11.58
C LEU A 317 -11.02 14.05 12.20
N CYS A 318 -10.84 15.37 12.09
CA CYS A 318 -9.74 16.08 12.73
C CYS A 318 -9.83 16.04 14.26
N ARG A 319 -11.03 16.13 14.84
CA ARG A 319 -11.27 15.98 16.28
C ARG A 319 -11.02 14.56 16.75
N ALA A 320 -11.46 13.54 15.99
CA ALA A 320 -11.13 12.14 16.28
C ALA A 320 -9.60 11.90 16.24
N ALA A 321 -8.89 12.52 15.29
CA ALA A 321 -7.43 12.47 15.23
C ALA A 321 -6.76 13.17 16.43
N ALA A 322 -7.30 14.30 16.89
CA ALA A 322 -6.84 15.01 18.09
C ALA A 322 -7.04 14.17 19.37
N CYS A 323 -8.16 13.44 19.49
CA CYS A 323 -8.37 12.50 20.59
C CYS A 323 -7.25 11.44 20.67
N LEU A 324 -6.82 10.92 19.51
CA LEU A 324 -5.77 9.89 19.45
C LEU A 324 -4.37 10.43 19.77
N THR A 325 -4.06 11.65 19.33
CA THR A 325 -2.71 12.24 19.42
C THR A 325 -2.53 13.08 20.67
N ASP A 326 -3.42 14.04 20.87
CA ASP A 326 -3.32 15.12 21.85
C ASP A 326 -4.15 14.82 23.11
N ASN A 327 -4.82 13.66 23.15
CA ASN A 327 -5.78 13.30 24.20
C ASN A 327 -6.89 14.34 24.39
N ALA A 328 -7.27 15.04 23.31
CA ALA A 328 -8.38 15.99 23.32
C ALA A 328 -9.69 15.30 23.77
N PRO A 329 -10.58 15.98 24.50
CA PRO A 329 -11.82 15.38 25.01
C PRO A 329 -12.68 14.84 23.86
N ILE A 330 -13.24 13.64 24.05
CA ILE A 330 -14.08 13.00 23.02
C ILE A 330 -15.36 13.79 22.77
N GLU A 331 -15.81 14.56 23.75
CA GLU A 331 -17.00 15.41 23.73
C GLU A 331 -16.94 16.44 22.60
N ASP A 332 -15.78 17.09 22.37
CA ASP A 332 -15.57 18.00 21.23
C ASP A 332 -15.78 17.30 19.88
N GLY A 333 -15.36 16.03 19.80
CA GLY A 333 -15.54 15.21 18.61
C GLY A 333 -16.98 14.74 18.43
N LEU A 334 -17.68 14.46 19.52
CA LEU A 334 -19.10 14.11 19.52
C LEU A 334 -19.98 15.28 19.11
N GLN A 335 -19.66 16.51 19.53
CA GLN A 335 -20.33 17.72 19.05
C GLN A 335 -20.18 17.85 17.52
N ALA A 336 -18.96 17.75 17.00
CA ALA A 336 -18.71 17.79 15.56
C ALA A 336 -19.39 16.65 14.78
N LEU A 337 -19.55 15.47 15.41
CA LEU A 337 -20.32 14.37 14.85
C LEU A 337 -21.83 14.67 14.84
N GLY A 338 -22.34 15.35 15.87
CA GLY A 338 -23.70 15.86 15.92
C GLY A 338 -23.99 16.85 14.80
N ASP A 339 -23.09 17.81 14.58
CA ASP A 339 -23.18 18.80 13.49
C ASP A 339 -23.14 18.11 12.11
N LEU A 340 -22.32 17.06 11.96
CA LEU A 340 -22.30 16.23 10.77
C LEU A 340 -23.64 15.51 10.56
N HIS A 341 -24.22 14.90 11.60
CA HIS A 341 -25.54 14.28 11.51
C HIS A 341 -26.63 15.30 11.16
N GLY A 342 -26.61 16.49 11.75
CA GLY A 342 -27.54 17.57 11.42
C GLY A 342 -27.45 17.97 9.94
N ALA A 343 -26.23 18.16 9.43
CA ALA A 343 -26.01 18.48 8.01
C ALA A 343 -26.48 17.35 7.08
N LEU A 344 -26.31 16.08 7.46
CA LEU A 344 -26.81 14.94 6.71
C LEU A 344 -28.33 14.87 6.72
N CYS A 345 -28.98 15.13 7.85
CA CYS A 345 -30.44 15.21 7.90
C CYS A 345 -30.96 16.30 6.96
N CYS A 346 -30.31 17.47 6.89
CA CYS A 346 -30.66 18.49 5.91
C CYS A 346 -30.48 18.02 4.47
N LEU A 347 -29.40 17.30 4.16
CA LEU A 347 -29.16 16.73 2.83
C LEU A 347 -30.22 15.68 2.46
N ILE A 348 -30.60 14.81 3.39
CA ILE A 348 -31.66 13.79 3.22
C ILE A 348 -33.03 14.45 3.06
N LEU A 349 -33.34 15.50 3.82
CA LEU A 349 -34.60 16.25 3.67
C LEU A 349 -34.67 16.98 2.32
N ALA A 350 -33.56 17.55 1.85
CA ALA A 350 -33.49 18.16 0.53
C ALA A 350 -33.73 17.13 -0.57
N PHE A 351 -33.16 15.94 -0.40
CA PHE A 351 -33.39 14.80 -1.28
C PHE A 351 -34.85 14.36 -1.31
N GLN A 352 -35.51 14.24 -0.16
CA GLN A 352 -36.94 13.86 -0.09
C GLN A 352 -37.86 14.90 -0.73
N ARG A 353 -37.43 16.16 -0.80
CA ARG A 353 -38.17 17.27 -1.39
C ARG A 353 -37.92 17.43 -2.89
N LEU A 354 -37.10 16.58 -3.51
CA LEU A 354 -36.88 16.63 -4.95
C LEU A 354 -38.22 16.39 -5.69
N PRO A 355 -38.56 17.22 -6.69
CA PRO A 355 -39.75 17.00 -7.50
C PRO A 355 -39.70 15.61 -8.15
N LYS A 356 -40.85 14.91 -8.16
CA LYS A 356 -40.96 13.55 -8.71
C LYS A 356 -40.49 13.45 -10.15
N GLU A 357 -40.71 14.51 -10.94
CA GLU A 357 -40.30 14.64 -12.34
C GLU A 357 -38.77 14.67 -12.52
N LEU A 358 -38.03 15.15 -11.51
CA LEU A 358 -36.57 15.26 -11.52
C LEU A 358 -35.86 14.01 -11.02
N ALA A 359 -36.54 13.16 -10.25
CA ALA A 359 -35.96 11.97 -9.59
C ALA A 359 -35.26 10.98 -10.56
N LEU A 360 -35.57 11.09 -11.85
CA LEU A 360 -35.22 10.13 -12.90
C LEU A 360 -34.22 10.70 -13.91
N THR A 361 -33.77 11.92 -13.66
CA THR A 361 -32.74 12.56 -14.47
C THR A 361 -31.35 12.01 -14.11
N PRO A 362 -30.40 11.99 -15.08
CA PRO A 362 -29.00 11.65 -14.80
C PRO A 362 -28.37 12.52 -13.69
N ASP A 363 -28.81 13.78 -13.58
CA ASP A 363 -28.39 14.69 -12.53
C ASP A 363 -28.90 14.28 -11.15
N SER A 364 -30.14 13.78 -11.07
CA SER A 364 -30.67 13.20 -9.84
C SER A 364 -29.86 12.01 -9.38
N MET A 365 -29.59 11.04 -10.27
CA MET A 365 -28.86 9.84 -9.84
C MET A 365 -27.41 10.14 -9.48
N ALA A 366 -26.77 11.11 -10.12
CA ALA A 366 -25.49 11.65 -9.67
C ALA A 366 -25.55 12.23 -8.26
N PHE A 367 -26.61 13.00 -7.97
CA PHE A 367 -26.89 13.51 -6.63
C PHE A 367 -27.13 12.37 -5.62
N HIS A 368 -27.87 11.32 -5.98
CA HIS A 368 -28.08 10.13 -5.15
C HIS A 368 -26.77 9.41 -4.83
N ILE A 369 -25.96 9.10 -5.84
CA ILE A 369 -24.66 8.43 -5.66
C ILE A 369 -23.77 9.25 -4.73
N MET A 370 -23.72 10.57 -4.94
CA MET A 370 -22.91 11.45 -4.10
C MET A 370 -23.43 11.51 -2.67
N ALA A 371 -24.74 11.65 -2.48
CA ALA A 371 -25.38 11.63 -1.17
C ALA A 371 -25.14 10.31 -0.43
N THR A 372 -25.20 9.16 -1.11
CA THR A 372 -24.95 7.85 -0.52
C THR A 372 -23.48 7.63 -0.19
N ASN A 373 -22.54 8.11 -1.01
CA ASN A 373 -21.11 8.07 -0.68
C ASN A 373 -20.81 8.90 0.56
N VAL A 374 -21.45 10.07 0.66
CA VAL A 374 -21.35 10.98 1.81
C VAL A 374 -21.98 10.35 3.06
N LEU A 375 -23.17 9.76 2.95
CA LEU A 375 -23.85 9.05 4.03
C LEU A 375 -23.04 7.83 4.51
N THR A 376 -22.47 7.06 3.59
CA THR A 376 -21.60 5.93 3.88
C THR A 376 -20.36 6.40 4.63
N SER A 377 -19.74 7.49 4.16
CA SER A 377 -18.59 8.10 4.81
C SER A 377 -18.93 8.55 6.23
N ALA A 378 -20.05 9.25 6.43
CA ALA A 378 -20.50 9.66 7.75
C ALA A 378 -20.81 8.50 8.69
N THR A 379 -21.41 7.42 8.17
CA THR A 379 -21.66 6.19 8.94
C THR A 379 -20.35 5.56 9.39
N GLN A 380 -19.31 5.56 8.55
CA GLN A 380 -17.98 5.08 8.95
C GLN A 380 -17.34 6.00 10.00
N ILE A 381 -17.52 7.32 9.89
CA ILE A 381 -17.08 8.28 10.92
C ILE A 381 -17.78 7.97 12.25
N ARG A 382 -19.10 7.77 12.27
CA ARG A 382 -19.86 7.35 13.46
C ARG A 382 -19.32 6.06 14.05
N LYS A 383 -19.03 5.04 13.22
CA LYS A 383 -18.43 3.77 13.67
C LYS A 383 -17.04 3.96 14.27
N ILE A 384 -16.23 4.89 13.75
CA ILE A 384 -14.94 5.24 14.35
C ILE A 384 -15.15 5.76 15.78
N TYR A 385 -16.11 6.68 15.99
CA TYR A 385 -16.46 7.18 17.33
C TYR A 385 -17.01 6.11 18.27
N GLN A 386 -17.71 5.09 17.77
CA GLN A 386 -18.15 3.95 18.58
C GLN A 386 -16.99 3.10 19.10
N VAL A 387 -15.91 2.97 18.33
CA VAL A 387 -14.72 2.18 18.71
C VAL A 387 -13.73 3.01 19.53
N LEU A 388 -13.75 4.33 19.37
CA LEU A 388 -12.77 5.25 19.96
C LEU A 388 -12.66 5.15 21.49
N PRO A 389 -13.75 5.03 22.29
CA PRO A 389 -13.63 4.82 23.74
C PRO A 389 -12.79 3.62 24.14
N ALA A 390 -12.92 2.50 23.42
CA ALA A 390 -12.13 1.30 23.69
C ALA A 390 -10.66 1.46 23.25
N VAL A 391 -10.36 2.40 22.35
CA VAL A 391 -9.00 2.76 21.95
C VAL A 391 -8.35 3.71 22.96
N LEU A 392 -9.10 4.69 23.45
CA LEU A 392 -8.65 5.67 24.46
C LEU A 392 -8.50 5.02 25.84
N ALA A 393 -9.35 4.02 26.15
CA ALA A 393 -9.26 3.20 27.34
C ALA A 393 -9.09 4.02 28.63
N LYS A 394 -7.98 3.83 29.36
CA LYS A 394 -7.71 4.52 30.62
C LYS A 394 -7.33 5.99 30.43
N ASP A 395 -7.04 6.43 29.20
CA ASP A 395 -6.66 7.82 28.93
C ASP A 395 -7.88 8.76 29.07
N GLN A 396 -9.10 8.26 28.84
CA GLN A 396 -10.37 8.98 29.01
C GLN A 396 -11.46 8.04 29.54
N PRO A 397 -11.52 7.76 30.86
CA PRO A 397 -12.44 6.75 31.40
C PRO A 397 -13.93 7.07 31.20
N GLN A 398 -14.28 8.35 31.02
CA GLN A 398 -15.66 8.80 30.80
C GLN A 398 -16.12 8.70 29.34
N SER A 399 -15.20 8.48 28.39
CA SER A 399 -15.51 8.54 26.95
C SER A 399 -16.57 7.52 26.53
N GLY A 400 -16.60 6.34 27.17
CA GLY A 400 -17.62 5.32 26.89
C GLY A 400 -19.03 5.76 27.29
N LYS A 401 -19.16 6.47 28.42
CA LYS A 401 -20.44 7.04 28.86
C LYS A 401 -20.87 8.17 27.94
N ALA A 402 -19.95 9.07 27.58
CA ALA A 402 -20.21 10.18 26.65
C ALA A 402 -20.71 9.68 25.29
N VAL A 403 -20.00 8.74 24.66
CA VAL A 403 -20.43 8.16 23.36
C VAL A 403 -21.77 7.43 23.49
N ARG A 404 -21.99 6.66 24.56
CA ARG A 404 -23.28 5.99 24.79
C ARG A 404 -24.42 7.01 24.96
N SER A 405 -24.22 8.06 25.75
CA SER A 405 -25.20 9.11 25.95
C SER A 405 -25.53 9.85 24.66
N PHE A 406 -24.52 10.16 23.83
CA PHE A 406 -24.71 10.76 22.52
C PHE A 406 -25.49 9.84 21.57
N LEU A 407 -25.18 8.55 21.54
CA LEU A 407 -25.89 7.58 20.69
C LEU A 407 -27.34 7.32 21.15
N LEU A 408 -27.62 7.49 22.45
CA LEU A 408 -28.98 7.44 23.00
C LEU A 408 -29.76 8.72 22.69
N ALA A 409 -29.10 9.88 22.75
CA ALA A 409 -29.70 11.19 22.45
C ALA A 409 -29.95 11.40 20.94
N TYR A 410 -29.12 10.78 20.09
CA TYR A 410 -29.29 10.71 18.63
C TYR A 410 -29.55 9.27 18.20
N PRO A 411 -30.76 8.73 18.49
CA PRO A 411 -31.06 7.36 18.14
C PRO A 411 -30.87 7.18 16.64
N ALA A 412 -30.26 6.06 16.22
CA ALA A 412 -30.20 5.69 14.80
C ALA A 412 -31.60 5.66 14.16
N ALA A 413 -32.64 5.50 14.99
CA ALA A 413 -34.04 5.63 14.65
C ALA A 413 -34.43 6.99 14.08
N ASP A 414 -33.78 8.11 14.41
CA ASP A 414 -34.16 9.43 13.84
C ASP A 414 -33.54 9.65 12.45
N MET A 415 -32.31 9.19 12.20
CA MET A 415 -31.79 9.14 10.82
C MET A 415 -32.50 8.09 9.97
N ALA A 416 -32.99 6.99 10.58
CA ALA A 416 -33.87 6.07 9.90
C ALA A 416 -35.22 6.76 9.62
N LYS A 417 -35.94 7.27 10.62
CA LYS A 417 -37.24 7.98 10.43
C LYS A 417 -37.16 9.15 9.44
N VAL A 418 -36.04 9.89 9.40
CA VAL A 418 -35.82 10.98 8.43
C VAL A 418 -35.40 10.44 7.05
N ALA A 419 -34.72 9.30 6.93
CA ALA A 419 -34.52 8.65 5.64
C ALA A 419 -35.76 7.89 5.13
N TYR A 420 -36.70 7.56 6.02
CA TYR A 420 -37.86 6.69 5.78
C TYR A 420 -39.20 7.42 5.89
N THR A 421 -39.22 8.74 6.02
CA THR A 421 -40.48 9.50 5.91
C THR A 421 -40.89 9.50 4.44
N PRO A 422 -42.02 8.86 4.06
CA PRO A 422 -42.33 8.61 2.67
C PRO A 422 -42.62 9.93 1.93
N ALA A 423 -41.95 10.14 0.80
CA ALA A 423 -42.62 10.85 -0.30
C ALA A 423 -43.75 9.91 -0.76
N PRO A 424 -44.99 10.39 -0.98
CA PRO A 424 -46.11 9.53 -1.33
C PRO A 424 -45.77 8.69 -2.55
N ALA A 425 -45.61 7.39 -2.33
CA ALA A 425 -45.25 6.42 -3.35
C ALA A 425 -46.35 6.40 -4.40
N ASN A 426 -46.00 6.76 -5.63
CA ASN A 426 -46.81 6.44 -6.78
C ASN A 426 -45.97 5.47 -7.59
N GLU A 427 -46.31 4.18 -7.55
CA GLU A 427 -45.72 3.16 -8.42
C GLU A 427 -45.68 3.62 -9.88
N ALA A 428 -46.63 4.47 -10.29
CA ALA A 428 -46.68 5.12 -11.60
C ALA A 428 -45.39 5.88 -11.96
N ALA A 429 -44.81 6.66 -11.05
CA ALA A 429 -43.59 7.44 -11.34
C ALA A 429 -42.35 6.55 -11.44
N GLY A 430 -42.28 5.47 -10.65
CA GLY A 430 -41.24 4.45 -10.76
C GLY A 430 -41.36 3.57 -12.00
N ARG A 431 -42.58 3.39 -12.53
CA ARG A 431 -42.79 2.76 -13.85
C ARG A 431 -42.45 3.71 -15.00
N GLU A 432 -42.76 5.00 -14.87
CA GLU A 432 -42.42 6.05 -15.83
C GLU A 432 -40.90 6.28 -15.92
N ALA A 433 -40.20 6.19 -14.78
CA ALA A 433 -38.75 6.10 -14.67
C ALA A 433 -38.11 4.97 -15.46
N LEU A 434 -38.60 3.76 -15.21
CA LEU A 434 -38.19 2.56 -15.91
C LEU A 434 -38.46 2.72 -17.40
N GLY A 435 -39.64 3.23 -17.75
CA GLY A 435 -40.04 3.52 -19.13
C GLY A 435 -39.14 4.55 -19.80
N ALA A 436 -38.73 5.61 -19.09
CA ALA A 436 -37.83 6.65 -19.60
C ALA A 436 -36.38 6.16 -19.71
N LEU A 437 -35.91 5.34 -18.77
CA LEU A 437 -34.60 4.67 -18.84
C LEU A 437 -34.59 3.69 -20.03
N GLN A 438 -35.63 2.89 -20.18
CA GLN A 438 -35.82 1.94 -21.28
C GLN A 438 -35.91 2.69 -22.62
N ALA A 439 -36.69 3.76 -22.70
CA ALA A 439 -36.79 4.62 -23.89
C ALA A 439 -35.47 5.35 -24.20
N SER A 440 -34.71 5.80 -23.19
CA SER A 440 -33.38 6.40 -23.37
C SER A 440 -32.36 5.38 -23.87
N LEU A 441 -32.38 4.16 -23.31
CA LEU A 441 -31.53 3.06 -23.79
C LEU A 441 -31.90 2.69 -25.23
N ILE A 442 -33.19 2.61 -25.56
CA ILE A 442 -33.69 2.36 -26.93
C ILE A 442 -33.30 3.47 -27.90
N HIS A 443 -33.51 4.74 -27.51
CA HIS A 443 -33.22 5.89 -28.34
C HIS A 443 -31.71 6.09 -28.56
N ARG A 444 -30.89 5.88 -27.52
CA ARG A 444 -29.43 5.95 -27.66
C ARG A 444 -28.83 4.75 -28.40
N GLY A 445 -29.35 3.54 -28.21
CA GLY A 445 -28.98 2.41 -29.05
C GLY A 445 -29.27 2.67 -30.53
N SER A 446 -30.42 3.27 -30.83
CA SER A 446 -30.79 3.60 -32.21
C SER A 446 -29.88 4.65 -32.90
N THR A 447 -29.17 5.48 -32.13
CA THR A 447 -28.25 6.52 -32.64
C THR A 447 -26.81 6.03 -32.78
N VAL A 448 -26.42 4.96 -32.08
CA VAL A 448 -25.13 4.27 -32.20
C VAL A 448 -25.16 3.31 -33.39
N ARG A 449 -25.42 3.86 -34.58
CA ARG A 449 -25.59 3.09 -35.82
C ARG A 449 -24.25 2.54 -36.32
N ARG A 450 -24.16 1.20 -36.32
CA ARG A 450 -23.22 0.30 -37.03
C ARG A 450 -22.04 -0.24 -36.22
N SER A 451 -22.27 -1.25 -35.36
CA SER A 451 -21.58 -2.56 -35.47
C SER A 451 -21.93 -3.62 -34.41
N ALA A 452 -22.78 -3.37 -33.42
CA ALA A 452 -23.22 -4.42 -32.48
C ALA A 452 -24.56 -5.03 -32.91
N ILE A 453 -24.51 -5.97 -33.86
CA ILE A 453 -25.68 -6.59 -34.52
C ILE A 453 -26.71 -7.18 -33.52
N GLY A 454 -26.32 -7.49 -32.28
CA GLY A 454 -27.24 -8.04 -31.26
C GLY A 454 -27.96 -7.03 -30.35
N LEU A 455 -27.39 -5.85 -30.10
CA LEU A 455 -28.01 -4.84 -29.21
C LEU A 455 -28.91 -3.89 -30.00
N ASP A 456 -28.54 -3.57 -31.24
CA ASP A 456 -29.38 -2.78 -32.16
C ASP A 456 -30.68 -3.52 -32.50
N GLU A 457 -30.61 -4.83 -32.80
CA GLU A 457 -31.77 -5.69 -33.07
C GLU A 457 -32.68 -5.79 -31.82
N PHE A 458 -32.09 -5.78 -30.62
CA PHE A 458 -32.81 -5.77 -29.33
C PHE A 458 -33.54 -4.45 -29.04
N LEU A 459 -32.87 -3.33 -29.25
CA LEU A 459 -33.45 -2.01 -28.99
C LEU A 459 -34.45 -1.61 -30.08
N LEU A 460 -34.27 -2.08 -31.32
CA LEU A 460 -35.25 -1.94 -32.40
C LEU A 460 -36.51 -2.79 -32.17
N SER A 461 -36.37 -4.05 -31.75
CA SER A 461 -37.53 -4.94 -31.48
C SER A 461 -38.35 -4.53 -30.25
N LEU A 462 -37.71 -3.91 -29.25
CA LEU A 462 -38.41 -3.26 -28.12
C LEU A 462 -39.30 -2.08 -28.58
N GLY A 463 -38.93 -1.39 -29.66
CA GLY A 463 -39.68 -0.27 -30.23
C GLY A 463 -40.79 -0.68 -31.20
N THR A 464 -40.72 -1.86 -31.82
CA THR A 464 -41.66 -2.31 -32.86
C THR A 464 -42.72 -3.32 -32.38
N GLY A 465 -42.62 -3.85 -31.16
CA GLY A 465 -43.63 -4.73 -30.56
C GLY A 465 -43.73 -6.14 -31.17
N GLU A 466 -43.15 -6.38 -32.35
CA GLU A 466 -43.08 -7.68 -33.01
C GLU A 466 -41.63 -8.22 -33.04
N GLU A 467 -41.47 -9.51 -32.70
CA GLU A 467 -40.23 -10.33 -32.66
C GLU A 467 -39.42 -10.48 -31.36
N LEU A 468 -39.94 -10.12 -30.18
CA LEU A 468 -39.28 -10.47 -28.90
C LEU A 468 -39.00 -11.98 -28.68
N PRO A 469 -39.86 -12.95 -29.07
CA PRO A 469 -39.66 -14.37 -28.71
C PRO A 469 -38.47 -15.04 -29.41
N GLY A 470 -38.28 -14.80 -30.72
CA GLY A 470 -37.20 -15.43 -31.49
C GLY A 470 -35.82 -14.91 -31.12
N MET A 471 -35.75 -13.65 -30.69
CA MET A 471 -34.52 -13.02 -30.26
C MET A 471 -34.21 -13.32 -28.78
N ARG A 472 -35.25 -13.46 -27.93
CA ARG A 472 -35.16 -14.06 -26.59
C ARG A 472 -34.57 -15.46 -26.65
N GLU A 473 -34.99 -16.28 -27.62
CA GLU A 473 -34.45 -17.63 -27.81
C GLU A 473 -32.98 -17.60 -28.29
N ARG A 474 -32.59 -16.64 -29.15
CA ARG A 474 -31.18 -16.46 -29.56
C ARG A 474 -30.28 -15.96 -28.43
N LEU A 475 -30.77 -15.02 -27.61
CA LEU A 475 -30.06 -14.50 -26.43
C LEU A 475 -30.00 -15.54 -25.31
N GLN A 476 -31.05 -16.35 -25.09
CA GLN A 476 -31.02 -17.48 -24.17
C GLN A 476 -30.08 -18.59 -24.65
N ARG A 477 -30.08 -18.94 -25.95
CA ARG A 477 -29.10 -19.91 -26.50
C ARG A 477 -27.65 -19.42 -26.42
N ARG A 478 -27.41 -18.11 -26.40
CA ARG A 478 -26.07 -17.50 -26.22
C ARG A 478 -25.70 -17.24 -24.74
N SER A 479 -26.64 -16.91 -23.86
CA SER A 479 -26.40 -16.62 -22.44
C SER A 479 -26.32 -17.87 -21.57
N VAL A 480 -26.95 -18.98 -21.99
CA VAL A 480 -26.71 -20.34 -21.43
C VAL A 480 -25.37 -20.91 -21.93
N ALA A 481 -24.42 -20.05 -22.29
CA ALA A 481 -23.08 -20.46 -22.64
C ALA A 481 -22.45 -21.22 -21.46
N ARG A 482 -22.01 -22.44 -21.72
CA ARG A 482 -21.20 -23.21 -20.78
C ARG A 482 -19.94 -22.39 -20.51
N VAL A 483 -19.56 -22.28 -19.23
CA VAL A 483 -18.26 -21.74 -18.80
C VAL A 483 -17.18 -22.27 -19.74
N GLU A 484 -16.49 -21.38 -20.44
CA GLU A 484 -15.42 -21.77 -21.36
C GLU A 484 -14.16 -22.08 -20.54
N PRO A 485 -13.75 -23.36 -20.42
CA PRO A 485 -12.56 -23.68 -19.67
C PRO A 485 -11.35 -23.19 -20.46
N VAL A 486 -10.42 -22.52 -19.77
CA VAL A 486 -9.19 -22.10 -20.41
C VAL A 486 -8.32 -23.34 -20.67
N PRO A 487 -7.94 -23.64 -21.93
CA PRO A 487 -7.08 -24.77 -22.24
C PRO A 487 -5.69 -24.50 -21.66
N ALA A 488 -5.36 -25.18 -20.55
CA ALA A 488 -4.04 -25.10 -19.94
C ALA A 488 -3.16 -26.26 -20.42
N LEU A 489 -1.93 -25.94 -20.85
CA LEU A 489 -0.93 -26.96 -21.13
C LEU A 489 -0.66 -27.81 -19.86
N PRO A 490 -0.61 -29.14 -19.96
CA PRO A 490 -0.38 -29.99 -18.80
C PRO A 490 0.99 -29.64 -18.19
N PRO A 491 1.10 -29.54 -16.85
CA PRO A 491 2.35 -29.24 -16.21
C PRO A 491 3.37 -30.34 -16.50
N GLY A 492 4.59 -29.92 -16.87
CA GLY A 492 5.72 -30.84 -17.05
C GLY A 492 6.04 -31.60 -15.76
N ARG A 493 6.81 -32.70 -15.86
CA ARG A 493 7.17 -33.54 -14.70
C ARG A 493 7.86 -32.73 -13.59
N TRP A 494 8.77 -31.81 -13.97
CA TRP A 494 9.45 -30.91 -13.03
C TRP A 494 8.47 -29.96 -12.32
N ASP A 495 7.54 -29.38 -13.06
CA ASP A 495 6.50 -28.51 -12.50
C ASP A 495 5.59 -29.24 -11.52
N ARG A 496 5.27 -30.52 -11.78
CA ARG A 496 4.50 -31.34 -10.84
C ARG A 496 5.28 -31.63 -9.58
N LEU A 497 6.56 -31.97 -9.69
CA LEU A 497 7.45 -32.20 -8.55
C LEU A 497 7.60 -30.93 -7.71
N MET A 498 7.92 -29.80 -8.35
CA MET A 498 8.04 -28.51 -7.69
C MET A 498 6.70 -28.01 -7.14
N GLY A 499 5.59 -28.28 -7.82
CA GLY A 499 4.25 -28.02 -7.33
C GLY A 499 3.95 -28.83 -6.06
N GLY A 500 4.27 -30.13 -6.07
CA GLY A 500 4.15 -31.00 -4.89
C GLY A 500 5.01 -30.54 -3.72
N LEU A 501 6.26 -30.12 -3.99
CA LEU A 501 7.13 -29.55 -2.97
C LEU A 501 6.58 -28.24 -2.42
N THR A 502 6.09 -27.35 -3.29
CA THR A 502 5.51 -26.05 -2.91
C THR A 502 4.26 -26.26 -2.06
N VAL A 503 3.39 -27.21 -2.41
CA VAL A 503 2.18 -27.53 -1.62
C VAL A 503 2.55 -28.10 -0.25
N ARG A 504 3.55 -28.99 -0.18
CA ARG A 504 3.95 -29.63 1.09
C ARG A 504 4.72 -28.70 2.03
N THR A 505 5.62 -27.89 1.47
CA THR A 505 6.62 -27.15 2.27
C THR A 505 6.49 -25.63 2.17
N GLY A 506 5.76 -25.11 1.18
CA GLY A 506 5.76 -23.69 0.82
C GLY A 506 7.02 -23.23 0.08
N ILE A 507 7.97 -24.13 -0.20
CA ILE A 507 9.23 -23.80 -0.88
C ILE A 507 9.01 -23.75 -2.39
N THR A 508 9.29 -22.58 -2.98
CA THR A 508 9.18 -22.36 -4.42
C THR A 508 10.56 -22.52 -5.10
N PRO A 509 10.63 -22.75 -6.42
CA PRO A 509 11.89 -22.76 -7.16
C PRO A 509 12.71 -21.47 -6.96
N LEU A 510 12.01 -20.34 -6.82
CA LEU A 510 12.60 -19.03 -6.55
C LEU A 510 13.42 -19.05 -5.24
N HIS A 511 12.86 -19.63 -4.17
CA HIS A 511 13.55 -19.72 -2.87
C HIS A 511 14.85 -20.53 -2.97
N LEU A 512 14.81 -21.65 -3.69
CA LEU A 512 15.98 -22.52 -3.90
C LEU A 512 17.08 -21.80 -4.69
N ARG A 513 16.72 -21.07 -5.76
CA ARG A 513 17.69 -20.30 -6.58
C ARG A 513 18.40 -19.23 -5.75
N ILE A 514 17.64 -18.41 -5.00
CA ILE A 514 18.21 -17.35 -4.15
C ILE A 514 19.10 -17.95 -3.06
N ALA A 515 18.71 -19.10 -2.50
CA ALA A 515 19.52 -19.81 -1.52
C ALA A 515 20.82 -20.35 -2.13
N CYS A 516 20.79 -20.91 -3.34
CA CYS A 516 21.99 -21.32 -4.08
C CYS A 516 22.91 -20.13 -4.33
N GLN A 517 22.38 -18.98 -4.76
CA GLN A 517 23.16 -17.75 -4.97
C GLN A 517 23.85 -17.28 -3.68
N THR A 518 23.11 -17.28 -2.57
CA THR A 518 23.64 -16.86 -1.27
C THR A 518 24.74 -17.82 -0.79
N ALA A 519 24.52 -19.12 -0.91
CA ALA A 519 25.50 -20.16 -0.55
C ALA A 519 26.75 -20.13 -1.45
N ALA A 520 26.59 -19.94 -2.76
CA ALA A 520 27.70 -19.82 -3.69
C ALA A 520 28.54 -18.55 -3.43
N SER A 521 27.88 -17.42 -3.16
CA SER A 521 28.57 -16.16 -2.82
C SER A 521 29.35 -16.29 -1.51
N TYR A 522 28.74 -16.92 -0.50
CA TYR A 522 29.40 -17.26 0.75
C TYR A 522 30.60 -18.18 0.52
N GLY A 523 30.43 -19.24 -0.28
CA GLY A 523 31.50 -20.19 -0.61
C GLY A 523 32.71 -19.51 -1.27
N LEU A 524 32.48 -18.59 -2.22
CA LEU A 524 33.56 -17.83 -2.86
C LEU A 524 34.34 -16.98 -1.85
N VAL A 525 33.67 -16.29 -0.93
CA VAL A 525 34.37 -15.51 0.10
C VAL A 525 35.09 -16.41 1.11
N MET A 526 34.54 -17.58 1.43
CA MET A 526 35.23 -18.57 2.25
C MET A 526 36.50 -19.10 1.57
N VAL A 527 36.50 -19.29 0.26
CA VAL A 527 37.72 -19.64 -0.50
C VAL A 527 38.76 -18.53 -0.40
N LEU A 528 38.36 -17.25 -0.53
CA LEU A 528 39.26 -16.11 -0.33
C LEU A 528 39.85 -16.05 1.09
N THR A 529 39.12 -16.57 2.08
CA THR A 529 39.57 -16.62 3.49
C THR A 529 40.45 -17.84 3.76
N GLY A 530 40.14 -18.97 3.14
CA GLY A 530 40.81 -20.24 3.37
C GLY A 530 42.13 -20.43 2.62
N VAL A 531 42.29 -19.78 1.47
CA VAL A 531 43.55 -19.82 0.71
C VAL A 531 44.52 -18.78 1.25
N ASP A 532 45.70 -19.20 1.71
CA ASP A 532 46.71 -18.33 2.34
C ASP A 532 47.10 -17.15 1.47
N ALA A 533 47.42 -17.40 0.19
CA ALA A 533 47.81 -16.36 -0.76
C ALA A 533 46.73 -15.28 -0.90
N SER A 534 45.46 -15.68 -0.98
CA SER A 534 44.32 -14.76 -1.06
C SER A 534 44.11 -14.00 0.25
N TYR A 535 44.18 -14.69 1.39
CA TYR A 535 43.97 -14.11 2.72
C TYR A 535 45.02 -13.02 3.01
N LEU A 536 46.29 -13.32 2.74
CA LEU A 536 47.40 -12.37 2.90
C LEU A 536 47.31 -11.23 1.89
N ALA A 537 46.98 -11.50 0.64
CA ALA A 537 46.79 -10.46 -0.38
C ALA A 537 45.66 -9.49 -0.04
N LEU A 538 44.64 -9.95 0.70
CA LEU A 538 43.53 -9.14 1.20
C LEU A 538 43.76 -8.61 2.63
N TRP A 539 45.01 -8.65 3.11
CA TRP A 539 45.45 -8.10 4.40
C TRP A 539 44.61 -8.64 5.56
N GLU A 540 44.33 -9.94 5.54
CA GLU A 540 43.66 -10.65 6.63
C GLU A 540 42.19 -10.21 6.89
N ARG A 541 41.61 -9.44 5.96
CA ARG A 541 40.29 -8.78 6.12
C ARG A 541 39.11 -9.28 5.27
N PRO A 542 39.09 -10.50 4.69
CA PRO A 542 37.96 -10.95 3.89
C PRO A 542 36.64 -11.08 4.68
N ILE A 543 36.68 -11.04 6.02
CA ILE A 543 35.48 -11.02 6.88
C ILE A 543 34.55 -9.83 6.57
N TRP A 544 35.09 -8.68 6.14
CA TRP A 544 34.27 -7.53 5.72
C TRP A 544 33.57 -7.75 4.38
N ALA A 545 34.23 -8.46 3.46
CA ALA A 545 33.61 -8.91 2.23
C ALA A 545 32.48 -9.89 2.55
N MET A 546 32.69 -10.83 3.48
CA MET A 546 31.68 -11.81 3.90
C MET A 546 30.43 -11.13 4.46
N LEU A 547 30.62 -10.21 5.42
CA LEU A 547 29.52 -9.43 6.00
C LEU A 547 28.72 -8.71 4.92
N THR A 548 29.42 -8.12 3.95
CA THR A 548 28.79 -7.35 2.89
C THR A 548 28.01 -8.25 1.94
N THR A 549 28.62 -9.34 1.46
CA THR A 549 28.00 -10.34 0.57
C THR A 549 26.66 -10.84 1.13
N ILE A 550 26.63 -11.25 2.41
CA ILE A 550 25.39 -11.73 3.05
C ILE A 550 24.39 -10.59 3.27
N SER A 551 24.87 -9.39 3.64
CA SER A 551 23.98 -8.24 3.87
C SER A 551 23.30 -7.74 2.61
N VAL A 552 23.96 -7.83 1.45
CA VAL A 552 23.44 -7.36 0.15
C VAL A 552 22.58 -8.42 -0.54
N ALA A 553 22.62 -9.68 -0.07
CA ALA A 553 21.78 -10.74 -0.60
C ALA A 553 20.29 -10.38 -0.58
N GLU A 554 19.68 -10.36 -1.76
CA GLU A 554 18.28 -10.01 -2.02
C GLU A 554 17.63 -11.01 -2.97
N THR A 555 16.32 -10.87 -3.17
CA THR A 555 15.52 -11.85 -3.90
C THR A 555 15.57 -11.72 -5.42
N SER A 556 16.18 -10.66 -5.96
CA SER A 556 16.30 -10.46 -7.41
C SER A 556 17.54 -9.65 -7.77
N ILE A 557 17.99 -9.79 -9.01
CA ILE A 557 19.17 -9.09 -9.54
C ILE A 557 19.02 -7.57 -9.42
N GLY A 558 17.88 -7.00 -9.85
CA GLY A 558 17.63 -5.55 -9.71
C GLY A 558 17.66 -5.05 -8.26
N ALA A 559 17.17 -5.86 -7.31
CA ALA A 559 17.25 -5.53 -5.89
C ALA A 559 18.68 -5.61 -5.35
N VAL A 560 19.47 -6.61 -5.80
CA VAL A 560 20.90 -6.72 -5.50
C VAL A 560 21.66 -5.49 -6.02
N TYR A 561 21.37 -5.04 -7.25
CA TYR A 561 21.98 -3.82 -7.79
C TYR A 561 21.66 -2.57 -7.00
N LYS A 562 20.36 -2.32 -6.74
CA LYS A 562 19.92 -1.18 -5.91
C LYS A 562 20.55 -1.20 -4.53
N LYS A 563 20.54 -2.37 -3.87
CA LYS A 563 21.10 -2.50 -2.52
C LYS A 563 22.62 -2.40 -2.52
N GLY A 564 23.29 -2.94 -3.54
CA GLY A 564 24.73 -2.83 -3.73
C GLY A 564 25.18 -1.40 -4.00
N SER A 565 24.48 -0.63 -4.84
CA SER A 565 24.81 0.78 -5.08
C SER A 565 24.62 1.62 -3.81
N LEU A 566 23.51 1.41 -3.08
CA LEU A 566 23.29 2.03 -1.77
C LEU A 566 24.39 1.64 -0.76
N ARG A 567 24.88 0.40 -0.79
CA ARG A 567 26.01 -0.05 0.03
C ARG A 567 27.27 0.76 -0.29
N VAL A 568 27.62 0.87 -1.57
CA VAL A 568 28.84 1.56 -2.03
C VAL A 568 28.78 3.04 -1.67
N VAL A 569 27.67 3.72 -1.99
CA VAL A 569 27.47 5.15 -1.66
C VAL A 569 27.59 5.38 -0.15
N GLY A 570 26.88 4.58 0.65
CA GLY A 570 26.98 4.66 2.10
C GLY A 570 28.39 4.41 2.61
N THR A 571 29.09 3.42 2.05
CA THR A 571 30.47 3.08 2.42
C THR A 571 31.43 4.24 2.18
N VAL A 572 31.37 4.87 1.01
CA VAL A 572 32.23 6.01 0.65
C VAL A 572 31.97 7.20 1.58
N VAL A 573 30.70 7.57 1.78
CA VAL A 573 30.33 8.70 2.66
C VAL A 573 30.73 8.41 4.10
N GLY A 574 30.43 7.22 4.61
CA GLY A 574 30.77 6.81 5.97
C GLY A 574 32.28 6.78 6.22
N MET A 575 33.05 6.26 5.26
CA MET A 575 34.51 6.26 5.32
C MET A 575 35.06 7.69 5.36
N ALA A 576 34.59 8.58 4.48
CA ALA A 576 35.04 9.97 4.47
C ALA A 576 34.77 10.66 5.81
N LEU A 577 33.56 10.48 6.37
CA LEU A 577 33.20 11.05 7.67
C LEU A 577 34.00 10.45 8.84
N GLY A 578 34.33 9.16 8.79
CA GLY A 578 35.13 8.52 9.83
C GLY A 578 36.60 8.89 9.76
N LEU A 579 37.18 8.99 8.56
CA LEU A 579 38.52 9.53 8.35
C LEU A 579 38.61 11.01 8.75
N ALA A 580 37.58 11.82 8.47
CA ALA A 580 37.50 13.21 8.92
C ALA A 580 37.44 13.29 10.46
N THR A 581 36.70 12.39 11.11
CA THR A 581 36.65 12.30 12.58
C THR A 581 38.03 11.95 13.15
N LEU A 582 38.71 10.98 12.54
CA LEU A 582 40.06 10.56 12.94
C LEU A 582 41.08 11.70 12.76
N TYR A 583 41.03 12.38 11.61
CA TYR A 583 41.89 13.52 11.31
C TYR A 583 41.65 14.69 12.28
N LEU A 584 40.40 15.00 12.59
CA LEU A 584 40.06 16.04 13.56
C LEU A 584 40.56 15.69 14.98
N ALA A 585 40.50 14.41 15.36
CA ALA A 585 41.06 13.95 16.62
C ALA A 585 42.58 14.11 16.67
N VAL A 586 43.29 13.83 15.56
CA VAL A 586 44.74 14.08 15.44
C VAL A 586 45.05 15.59 15.48
N LEU A 587 44.30 16.41 14.75
CA LEU A 587 44.50 17.85 14.68
C LEU A 587 44.35 18.52 16.05
N ILE A 588 43.27 18.23 16.78
CA ILE A 588 43.03 18.80 18.11
C ILE A 588 44.01 18.25 19.15
N ASN A 589 44.57 17.07 18.91
CA ASN A 589 45.62 16.48 19.73
C ASN A 589 47.03 16.93 19.31
N GLY A 590 47.16 18.11 18.69
CA GLY A 590 48.46 18.71 18.35
C GLY A 590 49.21 17.99 17.22
N LEU A 591 48.47 17.40 16.26
CA LEU A 591 49.00 16.57 15.16
C LEU A 591 49.64 15.24 15.60
N ASN A 592 49.45 14.84 16.87
CA ASN A 592 49.86 13.53 17.40
C ASN A 592 48.64 12.64 17.65
N HIS A 593 48.84 11.32 17.65
CA HIS A 593 47.78 10.34 17.94
C HIS A 593 47.92 9.65 19.30
N ASP A 594 48.78 10.21 20.15
CA ASP A 594 49.03 9.72 21.51
C ASP A 594 47.73 9.63 22.32
N ASN A 595 47.70 8.69 23.26
CA ASN A 595 46.55 8.45 24.15
C ASN A 595 46.31 9.57 25.18
N HIS A 596 46.06 10.79 24.71
CA HIS A 596 45.72 11.96 25.50
C HIS A 596 44.18 12.13 25.62
N PRO A 597 43.65 12.67 26.74
CA PRO A 597 42.21 12.84 26.92
C PRO A 597 41.49 13.60 25.80
N ALA A 598 42.16 14.58 25.18
CA ALA A 598 41.60 15.38 24.08
C ALA A 598 41.16 14.50 22.89
N LYS A 599 41.97 13.52 22.49
CA LYS A 599 41.65 12.55 21.42
C LYS A 599 40.33 11.83 21.70
N PHE A 600 40.15 11.34 22.92
CA PHE A 600 38.97 10.59 23.33
C PHE A 600 37.71 11.46 23.39
N ILE A 601 37.83 12.67 23.93
CA ILE A 601 36.73 13.64 24.02
C ILE A 601 36.27 14.05 22.62
N VAL A 602 37.19 14.46 21.75
CA VAL A 602 36.89 14.91 20.39
C VAL A 602 36.23 13.80 19.58
N THR A 603 36.81 12.59 19.60
CA THR A 603 36.24 11.44 18.87
C THR A 603 34.83 11.14 19.35
N THR A 604 34.59 11.17 20.67
CA THR A 604 33.27 10.92 21.27
C THR A 604 32.25 11.96 20.82
N ILE A 605 32.59 13.25 20.89
CA ILE A 605 31.70 14.35 20.47
C ILE A 605 31.40 14.25 18.98
N CYS A 606 32.44 14.07 18.14
CA CYS A 606 32.28 14.01 16.68
C CYS A 606 31.41 12.83 16.25
N LEU A 607 31.69 11.63 16.76
CA LEU A 607 30.88 10.44 16.44
C LEU A 607 29.44 10.59 16.92
N THR A 608 29.23 11.21 18.09
CA THR A 608 27.88 11.50 18.61
C THR A 608 27.11 12.47 17.72
N CYS A 609 27.74 13.57 17.29
CA CYS A 609 27.12 14.56 16.43
C CYS A 609 26.81 13.98 15.05
N ILE A 610 27.79 13.32 14.42
CA ILE A 610 27.62 12.73 13.08
C ILE A 610 26.58 11.61 13.11
N SER A 611 26.59 10.76 14.14
CA SER A 611 25.59 9.68 14.27
C SER A 611 24.18 10.21 14.48
N ALA A 612 24.02 11.26 15.30
CA ALA A 612 22.75 11.93 15.51
C ALA A 612 22.19 12.56 14.21
N VAL A 613 23.04 13.28 13.46
CA VAL A 613 22.65 13.87 12.16
C VAL A 613 22.28 12.77 11.17
N GLY A 614 23.12 11.75 10.99
CA GLY A 614 22.82 10.66 10.07
C GLY A 614 21.53 9.90 10.43
N ALA A 615 21.20 9.78 11.72
CA ALA A 615 19.96 9.15 12.16
C ALA A 615 18.73 10.01 11.83
N THR A 616 18.90 11.32 11.80
CA THR A 616 17.88 12.28 11.31
C THR A 616 17.66 12.10 9.82
N CYS A 617 18.73 12.05 9.03
CA CYS A 617 18.66 11.80 7.59
C CYS A 617 18.00 10.44 7.28
N CYS A 618 18.35 9.40 8.04
CA CYS A 618 17.75 8.08 7.92
C CYS A 618 16.24 8.07 8.26
N ALA A 619 15.81 8.87 9.23
CA ALA A 619 14.39 9.00 9.57
C ALA A 619 13.60 9.78 8.50
N TRP A 620 14.22 10.80 7.91
CA TRP A 620 13.63 11.62 6.85
C TRP A 620 13.49 10.84 5.55
N ASP A 621 14.52 10.10 5.16
CA ASP A 621 14.52 9.30 3.94
C ASP A 621 14.66 7.79 4.20
N PRO A 622 13.55 7.12 4.57
CA PRO A 622 13.52 5.67 4.76
C PRO A 622 13.89 4.89 3.49
N GLY A 623 13.75 5.48 2.30
CA GLY A 623 14.07 4.82 1.03
C GLY A 623 15.56 4.49 0.90
N ASN A 624 16.41 5.33 1.48
CA ASN A 624 17.87 5.19 1.48
C ASN A 624 18.45 4.69 2.82
N THR A 625 17.61 4.17 3.73
CA THR A 625 18.01 3.60 5.03
C THR A 625 19.24 2.69 4.95
N PHE A 626 19.31 1.84 3.92
CA PHE A 626 20.42 0.89 3.76
C PHE A 626 21.77 1.59 3.49
N ALA A 627 21.76 2.72 2.77
CA ALA A 627 22.96 3.53 2.57
C ALA A 627 23.40 4.18 3.89
N TYR A 628 22.47 4.73 4.68
CA TYR A 628 22.81 5.28 6.01
C TYR A 628 23.37 4.23 6.95
N MET A 629 22.78 3.03 6.97
CA MET A 629 23.28 1.89 7.75
C MET A 629 24.71 1.50 7.33
N ALA A 630 24.98 1.42 6.03
CA ALA A 630 26.31 1.18 5.51
C ALA A 630 27.29 2.32 5.87
N GLY A 631 26.82 3.56 5.80
CA GLY A 631 27.56 4.75 6.22
C GLY A 631 27.97 4.68 7.67
N PHE A 632 27.07 4.32 8.59
CA PHE A 632 27.43 4.16 10.00
C PHE A 632 28.43 3.03 10.24
N PHE A 633 28.27 1.91 9.54
CA PHE A 633 29.26 0.83 9.65
C PHE A 633 30.64 1.31 9.21
N CYS A 634 30.74 2.10 8.14
CA CYS A 634 32.03 2.58 7.66
C CYS A 634 32.55 3.76 8.47
N LEU A 635 31.66 4.58 9.05
CA LEU A 635 31.98 5.66 9.99
C LEU A 635 32.74 5.12 11.20
N PHE A 636 32.11 4.26 12.03
CA PHE A 636 32.83 3.73 13.19
C PHE A 636 33.96 2.79 12.77
N GLY A 637 33.79 2.11 11.63
CA GLY A 637 34.78 1.22 11.01
C GLY A 637 36.06 1.86 10.53
N SER A 638 36.08 3.18 10.35
CA SER A 638 37.26 3.94 9.97
C SER A 638 37.74 4.87 11.09
N ALA A 639 36.84 5.31 11.97
CA ALA A 639 37.19 6.20 13.08
C ALA A 639 37.74 5.51 14.34
N LEU A 640 37.30 4.28 14.65
CA LEU A 640 37.65 3.56 15.88
C LEU A 640 38.75 2.48 15.79
N PRO A 641 39.17 1.99 14.61
CA PRO A 641 40.35 1.11 14.55
C PRO A 641 41.59 1.80 15.12
N GLY A 642 42.26 1.14 16.07
CA GLY A 642 43.43 1.72 16.74
C GLY A 642 43.11 2.89 17.67
N TYR A 643 41.86 3.03 18.13
CA TYR A 643 41.43 4.10 19.03
C TYR A 643 42.31 4.25 20.29
N ILE A 644 42.87 3.16 20.82
CA ILE A 644 43.83 3.19 21.94
C ILE A 644 45.30 3.01 21.50
N GLY A 645 45.56 2.91 20.20
CA GLY A 645 46.92 2.90 19.68
C GLY A 645 47.46 4.33 19.65
N ASP A 646 48.77 4.49 19.81
CA ASP A 646 49.44 5.77 19.57
C ASP A 646 49.70 6.00 18.07
N GLN A 647 49.39 5.01 17.23
CA GLN A 647 49.51 5.08 15.77
C GLN A 647 48.15 5.17 15.10
N VAL A 648 48.08 5.99 14.04
CA VAL A 648 46.87 6.14 13.23
C VAL A 648 46.80 5.04 12.18
N PHE A 649 45.66 4.36 12.09
CA PHE A 649 45.43 3.29 11.11
C PHE A 649 44.70 3.80 9.86
N TRP A 650 45.28 4.75 9.12
CA TRP A 650 44.67 5.34 7.91
C TRP A 650 44.23 4.30 6.89
N ASN A 651 45.09 3.31 6.64
CA ASN A 651 44.86 2.27 5.64
C ASN A 651 43.71 1.34 6.01
N TYR A 652 43.35 1.25 7.29
CA TYR A 652 42.31 0.33 7.74
C TYR A 652 40.94 0.68 7.16
N GLY A 653 40.54 1.96 7.24
CA GLY A 653 39.26 2.43 6.70
C GLY A 653 39.14 2.22 5.18
N LEU A 654 40.23 2.46 4.45
CA LEU A 654 40.31 2.27 3.00
C LEU A 654 40.17 0.80 2.62
N LEU A 655 40.96 -0.08 3.23
CA LEU A 655 40.93 -1.52 2.94
C LEU A 655 39.58 -2.15 3.28
N ARG A 656 38.97 -1.75 4.39
CA ARG A 656 37.61 -2.18 4.75
C ARG A 656 36.59 -1.79 3.67
N SER A 657 36.69 -0.56 3.16
CA SER A 657 35.81 -0.06 2.11
C SER A 657 36.02 -0.84 0.80
N LEU A 658 37.27 -1.15 0.46
CA LEU A 658 37.60 -2.03 -0.66
C LEU A 658 37.01 -3.43 -0.49
N MET A 659 37.14 -4.06 0.69
CA MET A 659 36.53 -5.36 0.97
C MET A 659 34.99 -5.32 0.89
N THR A 660 34.39 -4.19 1.26
CA THR A 660 32.95 -3.98 1.11
C THR A 660 32.55 -3.93 -0.36
N VAL A 661 33.28 -3.19 -1.19
CA VAL A 661 33.07 -3.17 -2.66
C VAL A 661 33.27 -4.56 -3.25
N LEU A 662 34.32 -5.28 -2.85
CA LEU A 662 34.59 -6.65 -3.30
C LEU A 662 33.43 -7.59 -2.96
N GLY A 663 32.88 -7.53 -1.75
CA GLY A 663 31.70 -8.33 -1.36
C GLY A 663 30.46 -8.01 -2.19
N VAL A 664 30.23 -6.74 -2.53
CA VAL A 664 29.15 -6.34 -3.45
C VAL A 664 29.36 -6.95 -4.84
N LEU A 665 30.58 -6.85 -5.39
CA LEU A 665 30.91 -7.37 -6.72
C LEU A 665 30.78 -8.89 -6.79
N ILE A 666 31.29 -9.61 -5.79
CA ILE A 666 31.16 -11.08 -5.70
C ILE A 666 29.68 -11.47 -5.73
N HIS A 667 28.85 -10.83 -4.91
CA HIS A 667 27.43 -11.18 -4.88
C HIS A 667 26.70 -10.81 -6.17
N MET A 668 26.99 -9.65 -6.77
CA MET A 668 26.41 -9.26 -8.07
C MET A 668 26.74 -10.26 -9.17
N LEU A 669 28.01 -10.69 -9.25
CA LEU A 669 28.46 -11.68 -10.23
C LEU A 669 27.75 -13.02 -10.01
N VAL A 670 27.68 -13.51 -8.77
CA VAL A 670 26.97 -14.75 -8.46
C VAL A 670 25.48 -14.65 -8.76
N ALA A 671 24.82 -13.53 -8.44
CA ALA A 671 23.41 -13.32 -8.72
C ALA A 671 23.09 -13.34 -10.23
N GLN A 672 24.06 -12.99 -11.08
CA GLN A 672 23.93 -13.03 -12.54
C GLN A 672 24.25 -14.42 -13.12
N VAL A 673 25.27 -15.10 -12.59
CA VAL A 673 25.76 -16.38 -13.16
C VAL A 673 25.01 -17.58 -12.57
N VAL A 674 24.78 -17.61 -11.27
CA VAL A 674 24.23 -18.78 -10.57
C VAL A 674 22.70 -18.67 -10.51
N PHE A 675 22.01 -19.41 -11.36
CA PHE A 675 20.54 -19.45 -11.43
C PHE A 675 19.88 -18.05 -11.41
N PRO A 676 20.16 -17.18 -12.39
CA PRO A 676 19.73 -15.79 -12.35
C PRO A 676 18.23 -15.65 -12.06
N VAL A 677 17.93 -14.77 -11.10
CA VAL A 677 16.57 -14.47 -10.69
C VAL A 677 16.26 -13.03 -11.06
N SER A 678 15.56 -12.85 -12.18
CA SER A 678 15.20 -11.51 -12.61
C SER A 678 14.03 -10.94 -11.80
N SER A 679 14.05 -9.63 -11.58
CA SER A 679 12.95 -8.90 -10.94
C SER A 679 11.70 -8.99 -11.83
N ARG A 680 11.86 -9.06 -13.16
CA ARG A 680 10.81 -9.40 -14.13
C ARG A 680 10.14 -10.73 -13.81
N GLN A 681 10.90 -11.81 -13.67
CA GLN A 681 10.35 -13.13 -13.33
C GLN A 681 9.64 -13.12 -11.98
N THR A 682 10.22 -12.44 -10.99
CA THR A 682 9.65 -12.32 -9.64
C THR A 682 8.32 -11.53 -9.67
N ALA A 683 8.29 -10.40 -10.38
CA ALA A 683 7.10 -9.58 -10.57
C ALA A 683 6.01 -10.36 -11.34
N ARG A 684 6.38 -11.05 -12.43
CA ARG A 684 5.49 -11.92 -13.21
C ARG A 684 4.89 -13.02 -12.33
N GLY A 685 5.71 -13.69 -11.52
CA GLY A 685 5.28 -14.71 -10.57
C GLY A 685 4.33 -14.18 -9.48
N LEU A 686 4.60 -13.01 -8.92
CA LEU A 686 3.72 -12.36 -7.93
C LEU A 686 2.40 -11.90 -8.53
N MET A 687 2.40 -11.35 -9.74
CA MET A 687 1.18 -10.99 -10.47
C MET A 687 0.35 -12.22 -10.79
N ALA A 688 0.96 -13.29 -11.29
CA ALA A 688 0.30 -14.58 -11.50
C ALA A 688 -0.29 -15.15 -10.20
N ALA A 689 0.48 -15.13 -9.10
CA ALA A 689 0.02 -15.61 -7.80
C ALA A 689 -1.09 -14.76 -7.19
N SER A 690 -1.17 -13.48 -7.56
CA SER A 690 -2.24 -12.56 -7.15
C SER A 690 -3.52 -12.84 -7.95
N LEU A 691 -3.41 -13.04 -9.27
CA LEU A 691 -4.53 -13.48 -10.12
C LEU A 691 -5.14 -14.78 -9.61
N GLY A 692 -4.32 -15.80 -9.31
CA GLY A 692 -4.84 -17.05 -8.77
C GLY A 692 -5.53 -16.91 -7.41
N ALA A 693 -5.03 -16.01 -6.54
CA ALA A 693 -5.68 -15.72 -5.27
C ALA A 693 -7.03 -15.00 -5.47
N LEU A 694 -7.07 -14.02 -6.38
CA LEU A 694 -8.29 -13.32 -6.76
C LEU A 694 -9.31 -14.25 -7.44
N ALA A 695 -8.85 -15.20 -8.27
CA ALA A 695 -9.72 -16.15 -8.96
C ALA A 695 -10.51 -17.01 -7.96
N GLY A 696 -9.82 -17.58 -6.98
CA GLY A 696 -10.45 -18.39 -5.93
C GLY A 696 -11.40 -17.55 -5.06
N GLN A 697 -11.02 -16.31 -4.74
CA GLN A 697 -11.82 -15.43 -3.88
C GLN A 697 -13.05 -14.85 -4.58
N GLY A 698 -12.90 -14.39 -5.82
CA GLY A 698 -13.97 -13.75 -6.58
C GLY A 698 -15.13 -14.70 -6.86
N ALA A 699 -14.85 -15.92 -7.33
CA ALA A 699 -15.89 -16.94 -7.50
C ALA A 699 -16.54 -17.34 -6.18
N ALA A 700 -15.73 -17.55 -5.13
CA ALA A 700 -16.27 -17.88 -3.81
C ALA A 700 -17.15 -16.75 -3.25
N MET A 701 -16.81 -15.48 -3.52
CA MET A 701 -17.60 -14.32 -3.10
C MET A 701 -18.93 -14.25 -3.84
N LEU A 702 -18.96 -14.41 -5.17
CA LEU A 702 -20.21 -14.41 -5.94
C LEU A 702 -21.12 -15.57 -5.58
N ARG A 703 -20.57 -16.77 -5.33
CA ARG A 703 -21.35 -17.90 -4.80
C ARG A 703 -21.87 -17.63 -3.39
N ARG A 704 -21.06 -17.02 -2.52
CA ARG A 704 -21.49 -16.67 -1.15
C ARG A 704 -22.51 -15.55 -1.13
N LEU A 705 -22.45 -14.59 -2.07
CA LEU A 705 -23.48 -13.58 -2.29
C LEU A 705 -24.85 -14.25 -2.48
N LEU A 706 -24.92 -15.24 -3.36
CA LEU A 706 -26.14 -16.00 -3.63
C LEU A 706 -26.62 -16.78 -2.40
N VAL A 707 -25.72 -17.46 -1.68
CA VAL A 707 -26.09 -18.26 -0.50
C VAL A 707 -26.46 -17.40 0.72
N ALA A 708 -25.79 -16.25 0.92
CA ALA A 708 -26.07 -15.34 2.03
C ALA A 708 -27.40 -14.60 1.82
N ALA A 709 -27.67 -14.14 0.59
CA ALA A 709 -28.98 -13.62 0.19
C ALA A 709 -30.08 -14.63 0.49
N TRP A 710 -29.88 -15.88 0.06
CA TRP A 710 -30.80 -16.98 0.23
C TRP A 710 -31.13 -17.28 1.70
N ASN A 711 -30.12 -17.39 2.55
CA ASN A 711 -30.32 -17.72 3.95
C ASN A 711 -30.94 -16.57 4.74
N GLN A 712 -30.63 -15.31 4.40
CA GLN A 712 -31.23 -14.16 5.08
C GLN A 712 -32.70 -13.97 4.68
N PHE A 713 -33.03 -14.10 3.39
CA PHE A 713 -34.41 -14.09 2.90
C PHE A 713 -35.26 -15.19 3.56
N ARG A 714 -34.70 -16.39 3.73
CA ARG A 714 -35.40 -17.52 4.37
C ARG A 714 -35.66 -17.32 5.86
N ILE A 715 -34.81 -16.55 6.55
CA ILE A 715 -34.99 -16.19 7.97
C ILE A 715 -36.03 -15.08 8.10
N GLU A 716 -36.01 -14.09 7.20
CA GLU A 716 -36.97 -12.97 7.18
C GLU A 716 -38.37 -13.39 6.70
N ALA A 717 -38.46 -14.41 5.83
CA ALA A 717 -39.73 -15.04 5.44
C ALA A 717 -40.34 -15.94 6.55
N GLY A 718 -39.63 -16.14 7.68
CA GLY A 718 -40.18 -16.73 8.88
C GLY A 718 -40.87 -15.66 9.74
N PRO A 719 -42.12 -15.86 10.19
CA PRO A 719 -42.82 -14.87 10.99
C PRO A 719 -42.16 -14.70 12.37
N GLY A 720 -41.56 -13.51 12.63
CA GLY A 720 -41.59 -12.94 13.98
C GLY A 720 -40.29 -12.68 14.75
N VAL A 721 -39.07 -12.73 14.17
CA VAL A 721 -37.86 -12.35 14.96
C VAL A 721 -36.89 -11.49 14.15
N ILE A 722 -37.16 -10.18 14.10
CA ILE A 722 -36.17 -9.18 13.73
C ILE A 722 -35.31 -8.94 14.98
N SER A 723 -34.10 -9.50 15.01
CA SER A 723 -33.12 -9.25 16.07
C SER A 723 -32.60 -7.81 15.94
N GLU A 724 -33.05 -6.92 16.83
CA GLU A 724 -32.65 -5.50 16.90
C GLU A 724 -31.18 -5.25 17.27
N ASP A 725 -30.35 -6.30 17.41
CA ASP A 725 -29.00 -6.15 17.90
C ASP A 725 -28.05 -5.69 16.76
N PRO A 726 -27.55 -4.43 16.77
CA PRO A 726 -26.71 -3.91 15.70
C PRO A 726 -25.35 -4.61 15.76
N ARG A 727 -25.22 -5.71 15.00
CA ARG A 727 -23.99 -6.51 15.01
C ARG A 727 -22.80 -5.64 14.57
N PRO A 728 -21.73 -5.57 15.38
CA PRO A 728 -20.60 -4.68 15.11
C PRO A 728 -19.72 -5.24 13.98
N VAL A 729 -19.87 -4.70 12.77
CA VAL A 729 -19.23 -5.16 11.51
C VAL A 729 -19.70 -6.56 11.13
N GLY A 730 -20.27 -6.71 9.94
CA GLY A 730 -20.86 -7.99 9.57
C GLY A 730 -19.81 -9.10 9.41
N PRO A 731 -20.21 -10.35 9.69
CA PRO A 731 -19.33 -11.51 9.60
C PRO A 731 -18.83 -11.75 8.16
N VAL A 732 -19.56 -11.27 7.14
CA VAL A 732 -19.23 -11.49 5.73
C VAL A 732 -18.03 -10.63 5.32
N PHE A 733 -17.96 -9.35 5.70
CA PHE A 733 -16.77 -8.53 5.45
C PHE A 733 -15.55 -9.06 6.20
N LEU A 734 -15.71 -9.49 7.45
CA LEU A 734 -14.60 -10.04 8.24
C LEU A 734 -14.05 -11.33 7.62
N ASP A 735 -14.92 -12.24 7.19
CA ASP A 735 -14.49 -13.46 6.51
C ASP A 735 -13.94 -13.17 5.12
N LEU A 736 -14.54 -12.27 4.34
CA LEU A 736 -13.96 -11.84 3.07
C LEU A 736 -12.58 -11.23 3.30
N TYR A 737 -12.41 -10.36 4.28
CA TYR A 737 -11.13 -9.72 4.58
C TYR A 737 -10.05 -10.75 4.93
N LYS A 738 -10.37 -11.75 5.76
CA LYS A 738 -9.47 -12.89 6.03
C LYS A 738 -9.09 -13.61 4.73
N THR A 739 -10.06 -13.79 3.84
CA THR A 739 -9.88 -14.53 2.59
C THR A 739 -9.09 -13.73 1.57
N ILE A 740 -9.32 -12.41 1.44
CA ILE A 740 -8.68 -11.45 0.53
C ILE A 740 -7.26 -11.08 0.95
N TRP A 741 -6.98 -11.13 2.26
CA TRP A 741 -5.70 -10.73 2.83
C TRP A 741 -4.45 -11.32 2.11
N PRO A 742 -4.42 -12.60 1.72
CA PRO A 742 -3.31 -13.16 0.95
C PRO A 742 -3.12 -12.50 -0.43
N ALA A 743 -4.20 -12.11 -1.12
CA ALA A 743 -4.11 -11.39 -2.39
C ALA A 743 -3.57 -9.97 -2.16
N ALA A 744 -4.12 -9.26 -1.17
CA ALA A 744 -3.68 -7.92 -0.80
C ALA A 744 -2.19 -7.86 -0.42
N THR A 745 -1.71 -8.85 0.33
CA THR A 745 -0.29 -8.93 0.72
C THR A 745 0.62 -9.18 -0.48
N LYS A 746 0.23 -10.06 -1.42
CA LYS A 746 0.99 -10.26 -2.68
C LYS A 746 1.02 -9.00 -3.54
N ILE A 747 -0.11 -8.30 -3.67
CA ILE A 747 -0.21 -7.03 -4.43
C ILE A 747 0.61 -5.92 -3.78
N ALA A 748 0.62 -5.84 -2.45
CA ALA A 748 1.50 -4.92 -1.72
C ALA A 748 2.99 -5.25 -1.97
N GLY A 749 3.33 -6.55 -2.03
CA GLY A 749 4.67 -7.04 -2.34
C GLY A 749 5.20 -6.68 -3.74
N MET A 750 4.33 -6.27 -4.68
CA MET A 750 4.75 -5.80 -6.00
C MET A 750 5.42 -4.43 -5.97
N ALA A 751 5.01 -3.54 -5.05
CA ALA A 751 5.51 -2.16 -4.99
C ALA A 751 7.05 -2.07 -4.89
N PRO A 752 7.73 -2.78 -3.96
CA PRO A 752 9.19 -2.73 -3.90
C PRO A 752 9.90 -3.33 -5.12
N LEU A 753 9.22 -4.17 -5.90
CA LEU A 753 9.77 -4.72 -7.14
C LEU A 753 9.74 -3.71 -8.28
N VAL A 754 8.80 -2.76 -8.27
CA VAL A 754 8.73 -1.70 -9.29
C VAL A 754 10.03 -0.88 -9.30
N ASP A 755 10.56 -0.55 -8.12
CA ASP A 755 11.87 0.10 -8.02
C ASP A 755 12.99 -0.79 -8.53
N ALA A 756 13.00 -2.08 -8.15
CA ALA A 756 14.03 -3.03 -8.59
C ALA A 756 14.02 -3.24 -10.11
N LEU A 757 12.84 -3.23 -10.73
CA LEU A 757 12.65 -3.34 -12.17
C LEU A 757 13.29 -2.17 -12.92
N ALA A 758 13.38 -0.98 -12.32
CA ALA A 758 14.03 0.18 -12.94
C ALA A 758 15.55 0.02 -13.07
N PHE A 759 16.17 -0.82 -12.24
CA PHE A 759 17.62 -1.11 -12.27
C PHE A 759 17.97 -2.35 -13.11
N GLU A 760 16.98 -3.07 -13.63
CA GLU A 760 17.21 -4.31 -14.35
C GLU A 760 17.26 -4.09 -15.86
N TYR A 761 18.25 -4.70 -16.51
CA TYR A 761 18.44 -4.68 -17.95
C TYR A 761 18.65 -6.11 -18.46
N GLU A 762 17.69 -6.63 -19.23
CA GLU A 762 17.77 -7.97 -19.81
C GLU A 762 18.22 -7.87 -21.28
N LEU A 763 19.49 -8.22 -21.54
CA LEU A 763 20.08 -8.09 -22.88
C LEU A 763 19.36 -8.94 -23.93
N PHE A 764 18.80 -10.08 -23.54
CA PHE A 764 18.25 -11.09 -24.44
C PHE A 764 16.72 -11.13 -24.50
N HIS A 765 16.02 -10.18 -23.87
CA HIS A 765 14.56 -10.16 -23.86
C HIS A 765 14.02 -8.83 -24.39
N VAL A 766 12.91 -8.90 -25.14
CA VAL A 766 12.14 -7.72 -25.55
C VAL A 766 10.87 -7.67 -24.68
N PRO A 767 10.54 -6.52 -24.07
CA PRO A 767 11.37 -5.33 -23.96
C PRO A 767 12.61 -5.56 -23.05
N HIS A 768 13.74 -4.92 -23.39
CA HIS A 768 15.01 -5.00 -22.63
C HIS A 768 14.90 -4.37 -21.23
N ARG A 769 14.08 -3.33 -21.12
CA ARG A 769 13.67 -2.72 -19.85
C ARG A 769 12.17 -2.85 -19.71
N LEU A 770 11.74 -3.30 -18.55
CA LEU A 770 10.34 -3.48 -18.28
C LEU A 770 9.66 -2.11 -18.15
N PRO A 771 8.54 -1.84 -18.85
CA PRO A 771 7.88 -0.54 -18.80
C PRO A 771 7.24 -0.34 -17.42
N VAL A 772 7.98 0.31 -16.52
CA VAL A 772 7.64 0.55 -15.11
C VAL A 772 6.24 1.17 -14.97
N ARG A 773 5.86 2.08 -15.89
CA ARG A 773 4.53 2.71 -15.92
C ARG A 773 3.41 1.68 -16.09
N SER A 774 3.56 0.72 -17.00
CA SER A 774 2.56 -0.33 -17.26
C SER A 774 2.48 -1.32 -16.09
N ALA A 775 3.63 -1.69 -15.51
CA ALA A 775 3.66 -2.55 -14.33
C ALA A 775 2.94 -1.91 -13.13
N PHE A 776 3.15 -0.61 -12.93
CA PHE A 776 2.48 0.16 -11.89
C PHE A 776 0.97 0.30 -12.15
N LYS A 777 0.55 0.50 -13.41
CA LYS A 777 -0.86 0.46 -13.82
C LYS A 777 -1.49 -0.90 -13.53
N ALA A 778 -0.83 -2.01 -13.89
CA ALA A 778 -1.32 -3.36 -13.58
C ALA A 778 -1.48 -3.57 -12.06
N GLN A 779 -0.49 -3.16 -11.26
CA GLN A 779 -0.59 -3.20 -9.80
C GLN A 779 -1.78 -2.38 -9.27
N ARG A 780 -2.05 -1.21 -9.84
CA ARG A 780 -3.21 -0.38 -9.47
C ARG A 780 -4.52 -1.09 -9.80
N LEU A 781 -4.64 -1.69 -10.98
CA LEU A 781 -5.83 -2.43 -11.40
C LEU A 781 -6.09 -3.64 -10.50
N PHE A 782 -5.04 -4.35 -10.05
CA PHE A 782 -5.17 -5.38 -9.02
C PHE A 782 -5.78 -4.85 -7.70
N ARG A 783 -5.36 -3.66 -7.26
CA ARG A 783 -5.94 -3.01 -6.07
C ARG A 783 -7.37 -2.56 -6.32
N HIS A 784 -7.69 -2.14 -7.54
CA HIS A 784 -9.04 -1.74 -7.91
C HIS A 784 -9.99 -2.94 -7.87
N ILE A 785 -9.60 -4.09 -8.42
CA ILE A 785 -10.35 -5.35 -8.27
C ILE A 785 -10.62 -5.65 -6.79
N LEU A 786 -9.58 -5.56 -5.94
CA LEU A 786 -9.75 -5.76 -4.51
C LEU A 786 -10.72 -4.78 -3.85
N ASN A 787 -10.67 -3.51 -4.24
CA ASN A 787 -11.59 -2.50 -3.74
C ASN A 787 -13.02 -2.80 -4.19
N THR A 788 -13.24 -3.15 -5.46
CA THR A 788 -14.56 -3.54 -5.99
C THR A 788 -15.11 -4.76 -5.24
N LEU A 789 -14.31 -5.80 -5.04
CA LEU A 789 -14.70 -6.97 -4.22
C LEU A 789 -15.00 -6.59 -2.76
N SER A 790 -14.26 -5.63 -2.20
CA SER A 790 -14.53 -5.13 -0.84
C SER A 790 -15.83 -4.32 -0.78
N THR A 791 -16.15 -3.55 -1.83
CA THR A 791 -17.42 -2.84 -1.98
C THR A 791 -18.57 -3.83 -2.02
N PHE A 792 -18.47 -4.92 -2.81
CA PHE A 792 -19.46 -6.00 -2.80
C PHE A 792 -19.73 -6.56 -1.40
N ALA A 793 -18.69 -6.84 -0.61
CA ALA A 793 -18.90 -7.32 0.76
C ALA A 793 -19.43 -6.27 1.74
N ASN A 794 -19.05 -5.01 1.59
CA ASN A 794 -19.62 -3.95 2.39
C ASN A 794 -21.12 -3.80 2.12
N SER A 795 -21.53 -3.91 0.85
CA SER A 795 -22.94 -3.91 0.47
C SER A 795 -23.68 -5.10 1.07
N MET A 796 -23.06 -6.29 1.12
CA MET A 796 -23.65 -7.46 1.79
C MET A 796 -23.87 -7.26 3.29
N ASP A 797 -22.89 -6.68 3.98
CA ASP A 797 -22.92 -6.49 5.43
C ASP A 797 -23.84 -5.35 5.89
N ALA A 798 -24.33 -4.51 4.96
CA ALA A 798 -25.23 -3.41 5.28
C ALA A 798 -26.65 -3.86 5.73
N GLN A 799 -26.88 -5.17 5.96
CA GLN A 799 -28.09 -5.79 6.51
C GLN A 799 -29.38 -5.57 5.70
N ARG A 800 -29.32 -5.03 4.48
CA ARG A 800 -30.48 -4.81 3.62
C ARG A 800 -30.38 -5.64 2.36
N LEU A 801 -30.33 -6.97 2.48
CA LEU A 801 -30.15 -7.89 1.34
C LEU A 801 -31.45 -8.28 0.62
N SER A 802 -32.59 -7.69 0.96
CA SER A 802 -33.87 -7.96 0.29
C SER A 802 -33.78 -7.80 -1.24
N HIS A 803 -32.94 -6.89 -1.74
CA HIS A 803 -32.73 -6.67 -3.18
C HIS A 803 -31.98 -7.79 -3.91
N LEU A 804 -31.34 -8.71 -3.19
CA LEU A 804 -30.73 -9.88 -3.80
C LEU A 804 -31.77 -10.97 -4.13
N ALA A 805 -33.02 -10.84 -3.67
CA ALA A 805 -34.11 -11.76 -4.01
C ALA A 805 -34.40 -11.78 -5.53
N LEU A 806 -34.29 -10.63 -6.22
CA LEU A 806 -34.49 -10.61 -7.69
C LEU A 806 -33.39 -11.35 -8.45
N LEU A 807 -32.21 -11.52 -7.85
CA LEU A 807 -31.12 -12.33 -8.42
C LEU A 807 -31.29 -13.82 -8.14
N GLU A 808 -32.32 -14.23 -7.40
CA GLU A 808 -32.64 -15.63 -7.16
C GLU A 808 -32.93 -16.37 -8.47
N HIS A 809 -33.80 -15.76 -9.29
CA HIS A 809 -34.15 -16.27 -10.61
C HIS A 809 -32.95 -16.35 -11.55
N GLU A 810 -31.92 -15.52 -11.30
CA GLU A 810 -30.67 -15.47 -12.05
C GLU A 810 -29.50 -16.16 -11.33
N SER A 811 -29.76 -16.93 -10.28
CA SER A 811 -28.70 -17.48 -9.42
C SER A 811 -27.73 -18.40 -10.19
N GLU A 812 -28.23 -19.15 -11.16
CA GLU A 812 -27.40 -19.97 -12.05
C GLU A 812 -26.51 -19.11 -12.95
N GLN A 813 -27.05 -18.01 -13.52
CA GLN A 813 -26.29 -17.09 -14.36
C GLN A 813 -25.21 -16.35 -13.56
N VAL A 814 -25.53 -15.88 -12.35
CA VAL A 814 -24.56 -15.24 -11.44
C VAL A 814 -23.48 -16.23 -11.01
N ALA A 815 -23.84 -17.50 -10.76
CA ALA A 815 -22.87 -18.55 -10.45
C ALA A 815 -21.96 -18.86 -11.66
N CYS A 816 -22.54 -18.91 -12.87
CA CYS A 816 -21.81 -19.08 -14.13
C CYS A 816 -20.85 -17.92 -14.36
N LEU A 817 -21.31 -16.67 -14.18
CA LEU A 817 -20.48 -15.47 -14.27
C LEU A 817 -19.31 -15.49 -13.28
N GLY A 818 -19.57 -15.87 -12.03
CA GLY A 818 -18.51 -16.00 -11.04
C GLY A 818 -17.48 -17.08 -11.38
N GLU A 819 -17.92 -18.18 -11.97
CA GLU A 819 -17.03 -19.24 -12.46
C GLU A 819 -16.26 -18.80 -13.72
N GLN A 820 -16.90 -18.12 -14.67
CA GLN A 820 -16.21 -17.54 -15.82
C GLN A 820 -15.16 -16.53 -15.38
N MET A 821 -15.47 -15.65 -14.42
CA MET A 821 -14.49 -14.70 -13.88
C MET A 821 -13.28 -15.40 -13.28
N ARG A 822 -13.49 -16.53 -12.60
CA ARG A 822 -12.41 -17.39 -12.12
C ARG A 822 -11.59 -17.93 -13.28
N GLN A 823 -12.23 -18.42 -14.35
CA GLN A 823 -11.54 -18.89 -15.55
C GLN A 823 -10.73 -17.77 -16.21
N SER A 824 -11.26 -16.55 -16.37
CA SER A 824 -10.54 -15.42 -16.97
C SER A 824 -9.31 -15.03 -16.14
N LEU A 825 -9.44 -14.98 -14.81
CA LEU A 825 -8.32 -14.72 -13.91
C LEU A 825 -7.26 -15.84 -13.95
N LEU A 826 -7.68 -17.10 -14.02
CA LEU A 826 -6.78 -18.25 -14.20
C LEU A 826 -6.14 -18.29 -15.59
N GLY A 827 -6.84 -17.83 -16.63
CA GLY A 827 -6.32 -17.71 -17.99
C GLY A 827 -5.24 -16.64 -18.05
N MET A 828 -5.46 -15.47 -17.44
CA MET A 828 -4.42 -14.46 -17.29
C MET A 828 -3.25 -14.95 -16.44
N GLN A 829 -3.52 -15.72 -15.37
CA GLN A 829 -2.45 -16.36 -14.59
C GLN A 829 -1.64 -17.32 -15.46
N GLY A 830 -2.31 -18.18 -16.23
CA GLY A 830 -1.71 -19.13 -17.16
C GLY A 830 -0.89 -18.44 -18.24
N MET A 831 -1.38 -17.33 -18.78
CA MET A 831 -0.67 -16.45 -19.73
C MET A 831 0.63 -15.90 -19.11
N LEU A 832 0.55 -15.38 -17.88
CA LEU A 832 1.74 -14.97 -17.13
C LEU A 832 2.65 -16.15 -16.74
N GLN A 833 2.20 -17.39 -16.79
CA GLN A 833 3.04 -18.56 -16.57
C GLN A 833 3.55 -19.19 -17.87
N GLY A 834 3.12 -18.69 -19.04
CA GLY A 834 3.41 -19.28 -20.34
C GLY A 834 2.70 -20.62 -20.59
N ARG A 835 1.59 -20.88 -19.87
CA ARG A 835 0.80 -22.11 -19.94
C ARG A 835 -0.46 -22.00 -20.80
N VAL A 836 -0.87 -20.76 -21.09
CA VAL A 836 -2.06 -20.40 -21.86
C VAL A 836 -1.62 -19.37 -22.89
N ALA A 837 -2.07 -19.49 -24.14
CA ALA A 837 -1.78 -18.50 -25.17
C ALA A 837 -2.49 -17.17 -24.84
N VAL A 838 -1.91 -16.06 -25.26
CA VAL A 838 -2.51 -14.72 -25.03
C VAL A 838 -3.92 -14.67 -25.62
N ALA A 839 -4.13 -15.22 -26.82
CA ALA A 839 -5.43 -15.28 -27.47
C ALA A 839 -6.50 -15.98 -26.61
N ASP A 840 -6.18 -17.13 -26.01
CA ASP A 840 -7.15 -17.89 -25.21
C ASP A 840 -7.46 -17.21 -23.88
N ALA A 841 -6.47 -16.56 -23.27
CA ALA A 841 -6.70 -15.74 -22.08
C ALA A 841 -7.60 -14.54 -22.37
N LEU A 842 -7.42 -13.89 -23.54
CA LEU A 842 -8.27 -12.78 -23.99
C LEU A 842 -9.69 -13.24 -24.31
N ARG A 843 -9.87 -14.38 -25.01
CA ARG A 843 -11.19 -14.97 -25.26
C ARG A 843 -11.96 -15.25 -23.98
N SER A 844 -11.29 -15.75 -22.93
CA SER A 844 -11.96 -15.99 -21.65
C SER A 844 -12.43 -14.69 -20.96
N ILE A 845 -11.74 -13.56 -21.19
CA ILE A 845 -12.20 -12.24 -20.73
C ILE A 845 -13.37 -11.76 -21.59
N GLU A 846 -13.30 -11.96 -22.90
CA GLU A 846 -14.39 -11.61 -23.83
C GLU A 846 -15.67 -12.39 -23.49
N ALA A 847 -15.56 -13.68 -23.17
CA ALA A 847 -16.66 -14.49 -22.67
C ALA A 847 -17.22 -13.94 -21.35
N LEU A 848 -16.36 -13.46 -20.44
CA LEU A 848 -16.83 -12.81 -19.20
C LEU A 848 -17.61 -11.53 -19.48
N ASP A 849 -17.15 -10.73 -20.46
CA ASP A 849 -17.89 -9.55 -20.94
C ASP A 849 -19.28 -9.98 -21.44
N TYR A 850 -19.36 -10.97 -22.34
CA TYR A 850 -20.63 -11.48 -22.86
C TYR A 850 -21.58 -12.02 -21.78
N HIS A 851 -21.06 -12.73 -20.77
CA HIS A 851 -21.88 -13.20 -19.65
C HIS A 851 -22.40 -12.05 -18.79
N THR A 852 -21.61 -11.00 -18.60
CA THR A 852 -22.03 -9.81 -17.84
C THR A 852 -23.11 -9.03 -18.60
N GLU A 853 -22.90 -8.83 -19.90
CA GLU A 853 -23.87 -8.24 -20.83
C GLU A 853 -25.17 -9.05 -20.88
N GLY A 854 -25.08 -10.38 -20.98
CA GLY A 854 -26.21 -11.29 -21.01
C GLY A 854 -27.04 -11.25 -19.73
N LEU A 855 -26.40 -11.27 -18.56
CA LEU A 855 -27.08 -11.16 -17.26
C LEU A 855 -27.85 -9.83 -17.15
N PHE A 856 -27.23 -8.73 -17.60
CA PHE A 856 -27.87 -7.41 -17.57
C PHE A 856 -29.08 -7.35 -18.49
N LEU A 857 -28.96 -7.83 -19.73
CA LEU A 857 -30.08 -7.86 -20.67
C LEU A 857 -31.21 -8.75 -20.18
N HIS A 858 -30.90 -9.94 -19.64
CA HIS A 858 -31.90 -10.86 -19.09
C HIS A 858 -32.63 -10.23 -17.90
N PHE A 859 -31.89 -9.54 -17.03
CA PHE A 859 -32.48 -8.78 -15.92
C PHE A 859 -33.41 -7.66 -16.41
N LEU A 860 -32.99 -6.91 -17.44
CA LEU A 860 -33.82 -5.86 -18.04
C LEU A 860 -35.08 -6.39 -18.74
N THR A 861 -35.06 -7.59 -19.31
CA THR A 861 -36.23 -8.16 -20.02
C THR A 861 -37.20 -8.88 -19.10
N ASP A 862 -36.70 -9.71 -18.19
CA ASP A 862 -37.54 -10.70 -17.49
C ASP A 862 -38.02 -10.19 -16.13
N GLN A 863 -37.18 -9.47 -15.39
CA GLN A 863 -37.48 -9.01 -14.02
C GLN A 863 -38.08 -7.60 -14.00
N LEU A 864 -37.61 -6.71 -14.88
CA LEU A 864 -38.08 -5.33 -14.96
C LEU A 864 -39.57 -5.22 -15.35
N ALA A 865 -40.05 -6.14 -16.19
CA ALA A 865 -41.43 -6.15 -16.68
C ALA A 865 -42.43 -6.74 -15.67
N GLY A 866 -41.96 -7.55 -14.71
CA GLY A 866 -42.81 -8.30 -13.77
C GLY A 866 -42.78 -7.82 -12.32
N SER A 867 -41.78 -7.03 -11.91
CA SER A 867 -41.61 -6.59 -10.52
C SER A 867 -42.33 -5.27 -10.23
N SER A 868 -43.20 -5.24 -9.22
CA SER A 868 -43.77 -4.00 -8.66
C SER A 868 -42.79 -3.24 -7.76
N GLU A 869 -41.73 -3.91 -7.26
CA GLU A 869 -40.79 -3.34 -6.31
C GLU A 869 -39.57 -2.68 -6.98
N THR A 870 -39.79 -1.45 -7.43
CA THR A 870 -38.77 -0.58 -8.08
C THR A 870 -37.47 -0.46 -7.27
N THR A 871 -37.50 -0.40 -5.95
CA THR A 871 -36.28 -0.31 -5.12
C THR A 871 -35.36 -1.51 -5.29
N LEU A 872 -35.93 -2.72 -5.25
CA LEU A 872 -35.15 -3.96 -5.36
C LEU A 872 -34.51 -4.03 -6.74
N VAL A 873 -35.30 -3.76 -7.79
CA VAL A 873 -34.85 -3.78 -9.19
C VAL A 873 -33.59 -2.94 -9.35
N VAL A 874 -33.61 -1.78 -8.73
CA VAL A 874 -32.61 -0.78 -8.95
C VAL A 874 -31.34 -1.03 -8.09
N GLN A 875 -31.49 -1.63 -6.90
CA GLN A 875 -30.37 -2.15 -6.11
C GLN A 875 -29.74 -3.38 -6.77
N THR A 876 -30.51 -4.19 -7.50
CA THR A 876 -29.98 -5.28 -8.30
C THR A 876 -29.16 -4.75 -9.48
N LEU A 877 -29.67 -3.74 -10.19
CA LEU A 877 -28.93 -3.07 -11.27
C LEU A 877 -27.62 -2.44 -10.77
N ALA A 878 -27.62 -1.87 -9.56
CA ALA A 878 -26.41 -1.39 -8.90
C ALA A 878 -25.35 -2.47 -8.74
N LEU A 879 -25.75 -3.68 -8.32
CA LEU A 879 -24.87 -4.83 -8.18
C LEU A 879 -24.33 -5.27 -9.54
N ILE A 880 -25.19 -5.31 -10.56
CA ILE A 880 -24.80 -5.63 -11.94
C ILE A 880 -23.83 -4.57 -12.50
N SER A 881 -23.99 -3.30 -12.14
CA SER A 881 -23.05 -2.21 -12.49
C SER A 881 -21.64 -2.49 -11.98
N LEU A 882 -21.54 -2.97 -10.73
CA LEU A 882 -20.26 -3.30 -10.12
C LEU A 882 -19.61 -4.49 -10.83
N LEU A 883 -20.39 -5.41 -11.38
CA LEU A 883 -19.91 -6.52 -12.20
C LEU A 883 -19.35 -6.01 -13.54
N PHE A 884 -20.03 -5.10 -14.23
CA PHE A 884 -19.49 -4.45 -15.44
C PHE A 884 -18.18 -3.72 -15.18
N ASN A 885 -18.13 -2.92 -14.11
CA ASN A 885 -16.90 -2.23 -13.70
C ASN A 885 -15.79 -3.25 -13.44
N LEU A 886 -16.09 -4.37 -12.75
CA LEU A 886 -15.11 -5.41 -12.50
C LEU A 886 -14.58 -6.03 -13.81
N THR A 887 -15.46 -6.35 -14.76
CA THR A 887 -15.08 -6.92 -16.05
C THR A 887 -14.24 -5.94 -16.87
N TRP A 888 -14.61 -4.66 -16.91
CA TRP A 888 -13.83 -3.59 -17.53
C TRP A 888 -12.42 -3.47 -16.94
N VAL A 889 -12.30 -3.58 -15.61
CA VAL A 889 -11.01 -3.55 -14.92
C VAL A 889 -10.15 -4.76 -15.27
N LEU A 890 -10.76 -5.95 -15.41
CA LEU A 890 -10.07 -7.17 -15.83
C LEU A 890 -9.57 -7.06 -17.27
N ARG A 891 -10.37 -6.47 -18.16
CA ARG A 891 -9.99 -6.13 -19.54
C ARG A 891 -8.79 -5.19 -19.56
N ARG A 892 -8.83 -4.08 -18.82
CA ARG A 892 -7.69 -3.16 -18.70
C ARG A 892 -6.47 -3.83 -18.10
N LEU A 893 -6.67 -4.73 -17.13
CA LEU A 893 -5.59 -5.46 -16.50
C LEU A 893 -4.87 -6.35 -17.50
N SER A 894 -5.61 -7.10 -18.34
CA SER A 894 -5.00 -7.98 -19.34
C SER A 894 -4.13 -7.20 -20.34
N ILE A 895 -4.62 -6.08 -20.88
CA ILE A 895 -3.86 -5.20 -21.76
C ILE A 895 -2.58 -4.70 -21.07
N ASN A 896 -2.69 -4.19 -19.84
CA ASN A 896 -1.53 -3.68 -19.11
C ASN A 896 -0.53 -4.78 -18.76
N LEU A 897 -0.98 -6.00 -18.48
CA LEU A 897 -0.09 -7.15 -18.28
C LEU A 897 0.66 -7.50 -19.56
N ILE A 898 -0.02 -7.46 -20.72
CA ILE A 898 0.59 -7.72 -22.03
C ILE A 898 1.63 -6.64 -22.36
N TYR A 899 1.28 -5.36 -22.24
CA TYR A 899 2.24 -4.27 -22.41
C TYR A 899 3.42 -4.35 -21.45
N THR A 900 3.19 -4.82 -20.23
CA THR A 900 4.23 -4.96 -19.21
C THR A 900 5.24 -6.04 -19.56
N PHE A 901 4.79 -7.23 -20.01
CA PHE A 901 5.68 -8.38 -20.18
C PHE A 901 6.03 -8.72 -21.62
N TRP A 902 5.31 -8.22 -22.62
CA TRP A 902 5.61 -8.41 -24.05
C TRP A 902 6.01 -7.09 -24.74
N GLY A 903 5.64 -5.95 -24.16
CA GLY A 903 5.93 -4.61 -24.70
C GLY A 903 4.83 -4.10 -25.63
N GLN A 904 4.66 -2.78 -25.73
CA GLN A 904 3.57 -2.17 -26.50
C GLN A 904 3.61 -2.47 -28.00
N LYS A 905 4.79 -2.72 -28.57
CA LYS A 905 4.95 -2.99 -30.01
C LYS A 905 4.88 -4.47 -30.36
N SER A 906 4.60 -5.34 -29.39
CA SER A 906 4.60 -6.79 -29.61
C SER A 906 3.38 -7.24 -30.45
N PRO A 907 3.45 -8.38 -31.14
CA PRO A 907 2.27 -8.93 -31.83
C PRO A 907 1.14 -9.25 -30.85
N GLU A 908 1.45 -9.66 -29.62
CA GLU A 908 0.45 -9.92 -28.56
C GLU A 908 -0.23 -8.63 -28.08
N ALA A 909 0.51 -7.52 -28.02
CA ALA A 909 -0.06 -6.21 -27.71
C ALA A 909 -1.03 -5.76 -28.80
N ARG A 910 -0.66 -5.91 -30.08
CA ARG A 910 -1.55 -5.64 -31.21
C ARG A 910 -2.77 -6.56 -31.23
N LEU A 911 -2.61 -7.83 -30.85
CA LEU A 911 -3.72 -8.77 -30.70
C LEU A 911 -4.67 -8.31 -29.59
N ALA A 912 -4.15 -7.95 -28.42
CA ALA A 912 -4.97 -7.42 -27.32
C ALA A 912 -5.69 -6.13 -27.70
N GLU A 913 -5.00 -5.23 -28.41
CA GLU A 913 -5.62 -4.04 -28.98
C GLU A 913 -6.73 -4.41 -29.95
N SER A 914 -6.52 -5.34 -30.89
CA SER A 914 -7.57 -5.76 -31.83
C SER A 914 -8.79 -6.41 -31.16
N PHE A 915 -8.59 -7.19 -30.09
CA PHE A 915 -9.68 -7.80 -29.32
C PHE A 915 -10.57 -6.75 -28.64
N PHE A 916 -9.99 -5.59 -28.29
CA PHE A 916 -10.69 -4.51 -27.59
C PHE A 916 -10.76 -3.23 -28.43
N ALA A 917 -10.48 -3.30 -29.73
CA ALA A 917 -10.42 -2.14 -30.63
C ALA A 917 -11.80 -1.66 -31.03
N ASP A 918 -12.86 -2.42 -30.76
CA ASP A 918 -14.23 -2.07 -31.11
C ASP A 918 -14.68 -0.83 -30.32
N PRO A 919 -14.61 0.39 -30.91
CA PRO A 919 -14.89 1.63 -30.19
C PRO A 919 -16.36 1.72 -29.77
N LEU A 920 -17.23 0.99 -30.46
CA LEU A 920 -18.65 0.92 -30.18
C LEU A 920 -18.93 0.12 -28.91
N ARG A 921 -18.19 -0.97 -28.69
CA ARG A 921 -18.25 -1.71 -27.43
C ARG A 921 -17.79 -0.86 -26.24
N TRP A 922 -16.80 0.01 -26.44
CA TRP A 922 -16.38 0.98 -25.41
C TRP A 922 -17.47 1.98 -25.06
N ALA A 923 -18.13 2.55 -26.08
CA ALA A 923 -19.24 3.48 -25.87
C ALA A 923 -20.40 2.81 -25.13
N ILE A 924 -20.75 1.59 -25.53
CA ILE A 924 -21.81 0.79 -24.89
C ILE A 924 -21.44 0.46 -23.43
N ASP A 925 -20.21 0.05 -23.13
CA ASP A 925 -19.77 -0.22 -21.76
C ASP A 925 -19.82 1.05 -20.88
N GLU A 926 -19.42 2.21 -21.42
CA GLU A 926 -19.53 3.49 -20.71
C GLU A 926 -20.98 3.88 -20.45
N ASP A 927 -21.86 3.72 -21.45
CA ASP A 927 -23.29 3.97 -21.32
C ASP A 927 -23.99 2.98 -20.39
N LEU A 928 -23.59 1.71 -20.37
CA LEU A 928 -24.09 0.69 -19.45
C LEU A 928 -23.65 0.96 -18.02
N ILE A 929 -22.38 1.33 -17.81
CA ILE A 929 -21.89 1.78 -16.50
C ILE A 929 -22.67 3.01 -16.05
N PHE A 930 -22.93 3.95 -16.96
CA PHE A 930 -23.72 5.14 -16.67
C PHE A 930 -25.18 4.82 -16.39
N ALA A 931 -25.82 3.91 -17.12
CA ALA A 931 -27.21 3.48 -16.92
C ALA A 931 -27.39 2.60 -15.67
N ALA A 932 -26.35 1.89 -15.26
CA ALA A 932 -26.37 1.05 -14.08
C ALA A 932 -26.06 1.90 -12.81
N GLN A 933 -25.22 2.93 -12.93
CA GLN A 933 -25.13 4.04 -11.97
C GLN A 933 -26.47 4.83 -11.90
N ALA A 934 -27.03 5.14 -13.07
CA ALA A 934 -28.44 5.35 -13.45
C ALA A 934 -29.45 4.83 -12.45
N ALA A 935 -29.55 3.52 -12.54
CA ALA A 935 -30.32 2.70 -11.66
C ALA A 935 -29.88 2.95 -10.23
N LEU A 936 -28.65 2.64 -9.81
CA LEU A 936 -28.19 2.73 -8.42
C LEU A 936 -28.71 3.97 -7.66
N GLY A 937 -28.69 5.15 -8.28
CA GLY A 937 -29.27 6.38 -7.72
C GLY A 937 -30.79 6.32 -7.47
N VAL A 938 -31.58 5.83 -8.43
CA VAL A 938 -33.03 5.66 -8.31
C VAL A 938 -33.43 4.66 -7.20
N SER A 939 -32.61 3.65 -6.88
CA SER A 939 -32.94 2.66 -5.82
C SER A 939 -32.88 3.29 -4.44
N LEU A 940 -31.88 4.15 -4.27
CA LEU A 940 -31.69 4.90 -3.04
C LEU A 940 -32.84 5.89 -2.82
N ALA A 941 -33.57 6.26 -3.88
CA ALA A 941 -34.73 7.13 -3.85
C ALA A 941 -36.05 6.44 -3.45
N SER A 942 -36.16 5.11 -3.64
CA SER A 942 -37.46 4.42 -3.75
C SER A 942 -37.85 3.51 -2.57
N ALA A 943 -37.00 3.35 -1.54
CA ALA A 943 -37.17 2.34 -0.49
C ALA A 943 -38.54 2.39 0.26
N PRO A 944 -39.37 1.32 0.26
CA PRO A 944 -40.67 1.29 0.92
C PRO A 944 -40.70 0.60 2.30
N ASP A 945 -41.79 0.91 3.00
CA ASP A 945 -42.27 0.46 4.31
C ASP A 945 -42.39 -1.06 4.50
N ALA A 946 -41.98 -1.58 5.67
CA ALA A 946 -42.31 -2.94 6.09
C ALA A 946 -42.69 -3.07 7.57
N SER A 947 -43.08 -2.00 8.28
CA SER A 947 -43.38 -2.13 9.73
C SER A 947 -44.50 -1.27 10.32
N LEU A 948 -45.45 -0.74 9.53
CA LEU A 948 -46.50 0.15 10.08
C LEU A 948 -47.95 -0.26 9.83
N ASN A 949 -48.22 -1.53 9.55
CA ASN A 949 -49.60 -2.06 9.61
C ASN A 949 -49.76 -2.98 10.82
N HIS A 950 -49.74 -2.41 12.03
CA HIS A 950 -50.51 -2.94 13.15
C HIS A 950 -50.70 -1.88 14.25
N ALA A 951 -51.98 -1.71 14.63
CA ALA A 951 -52.53 -1.00 15.78
C ALA A 951 -52.68 0.53 15.68
N ASP A 952 -53.75 0.95 14.99
CA ASP A 952 -54.65 1.96 15.56
C ASP A 952 -55.73 1.19 16.34
N ASP A 953 -55.72 1.31 17.68
CA ASP A 953 -56.93 1.21 18.50
C ASP A 953 -56.64 1.77 19.91
N SER A 954 -57.22 2.96 20.16
CA SER A 954 -57.62 3.54 21.46
C SER A 954 -56.56 3.84 22.54
N VAL A 955 -56.55 5.09 23.04
CA VAL A 955 -57.15 5.49 24.34
C VAL A 955 -56.87 6.99 24.60
N ASP A 956 -57.95 7.71 24.91
CA ASP A 956 -58.02 9.10 25.38
C ASP A 956 -57.34 9.33 26.74
N GLY A 957 -56.94 10.58 27.02
CA GLY A 957 -56.52 10.99 28.37
C GLY A 957 -56.01 12.44 28.52
N GLU A 958 -56.97 13.35 28.68
CA GLU A 958 -56.96 14.74 29.19
C GLU A 958 -55.77 15.34 29.98
N ALA A 959 -55.55 16.64 29.65
CA ALA A 959 -55.43 17.84 30.50
C ALA A 959 -54.23 18.08 31.45
N ALA A 960 -53.53 19.21 31.23
CA ALA A 960 -53.63 20.44 32.06
C ALA A 960 -52.55 21.49 31.68
N GLY A 961 -52.97 22.73 31.38
CA GLY A 961 -52.16 23.94 31.54
C GLY A 961 -52.13 24.42 33.01
N PRO A 962 -51.45 25.52 33.39
CA PRO A 962 -51.44 26.79 32.66
C PRO A 962 -50.10 27.60 32.62
N ASP A 963 -50.12 28.59 31.72
CA ASP A 963 -49.32 29.82 31.54
C ASP A 963 -49.06 30.69 32.81
N PRO A 964 -48.45 31.91 32.74
CA PRO A 964 -47.31 32.44 31.96
C PRO A 964 -46.37 33.34 32.81
N THR A 965 -45.25 33.84 32.25
CA THR A 965 -44.74 35.23 32.48
C THR A 965 -43.46 35.51 31.68
N GLY A 966 -43.49 36.52 30.80
CA GLY A 966 -42.31 37.21 30.28
C GLY A 966 -41.76 38.24 31.29
N PRO A 967 -40.95 39.27 30.92
CA PRO A 967 -40.58 39.74 29.57
C PRO A 967 -39.06 40.07 29.42
N GLY A 968 -38.62 40.55 28.26
CA GLY A 968 -37.39 41.37 28.20
C GLY A 968 -36.61 41.43 26.90
N SER A 969 -37.06 42.26 25.96
CA SER A 969 -36.28 42.79 24.85
C SER A 969 -35.10 43.66 25.32
N LYS A 970 -33.91 43.54 24.72
CA LYS A 970 -32.91 44.61 24.60
C LYS A 970 -31.94 44.36 23.44
N GLU A 971 -31.93 45.31 22.51
CA GLU A 971 -30.95 45.52 21.43
C GLU A 971 -29.68 46.26 21.97
N PRO A 972 -28.62 46.50 21.15
CA PRO A 972 -27.22 46.21 21.51
C PRO A 972 -26.36 47.47 21.78
N PRO A 973 -25.04 47.27 22.03
CA PRO A 973 -24.00 48.05 21.34
C PRO A 973 -22.89 47.09 20.84
N GLY A 974 -22.14 47.31 19.76
CA GLY A 974 -21.52 48.51 19.23
C GLY A 974 -20.10 48.11 18.79
N LEU A 975 -19.80 48.26 17.49
CA LEU A 975 -18.48 48.07 16.89
C LEU A 975 -17.46 49.12 17.39
N PRO A 976 -16.15 48.83 17.33
CA PRO A 976 -15.32 49.29 16.21
C PRO A 976 -14.38 48.16 15.73
N GLY A 977 -13.99 47.99 14.46
CA GLY A 977 -13.64 48.98 13.44
C GLY A 977 -12.17 48.74 13.05
N THR A 978 -11.87 48.78 11.75
CA THR A 978 -10.54 48.79 11.08
C THR A 978 -9.85 47.43 10.89
N ALA A 979 -9.24 47.06 9.75
CA ALA A 979 -9.09 47.67 8.43
C ALA A 979 -8.66 46.57 7.43
N LEU A 980 -9.26 46.59 6.23
CA LEU A 980 -8.71 46.03 4.98
C LEU A 980 -7.71 47.04 4.36
N PRO A 981 -6.83 46.58 3.46
CA PRO A 981 -7.04 46.83 2.02
C PRO A 981 -6.78 45.55 1.20
N GLY A 982 -7.55 45.19 0.15
CA GLY A 982 -7.70 45.90 -1.14
C GLY A 982 -6.50 45.56 -2.04
N TYR A 983 -6.58 45.05 -3.28
CA TYR A 983 -7.42 45.45 -4.40
C TYR A 983 -7.37 44.41 -5.56
N TYR A 984 -8.54 44.21 -6.18
CA TYR A 984 -8.89 44.17 -7.61
C TYR A 984 -8.32 43.17 -8.65
N ILE A 985 -9.32 42.60 -9.34
CA ILE A 985 -9.35 42.02 -10.68
C ILE A 985 -9.24 43.12 -11.75
N ARG A 986 -8.44 42.86 -12.80
CA ARG A 986 -8.53 43.37 -14.18
C ARG A 986 -7.93 42.24 -15.05
N SER A 987 -8.44 41.83 -16.19
CA SER A 987 -9.63 42.17 -16.98
C SER A 987 -9.75 41.08 -18.03
N SER A 988 -10.97 40.77 -18.41
CA SER A 988 -11.36 40.10 -19.64
C SER A 988 -11.09 41.01 -20.85
N ALA A 989 -9.97 40.79 -21.54
CA ALA A 989 -9.69 41.27 -22.90
C ALA A 989 -8.39 40.61 -23.39
N ASP A 990 -8.53 39.43 -24.00
CA ASP A 990 -7.70 38.89 -25.10
C ASP A 990 -8.18 37.45 -25.39
N LEU A 991 -9.45 37.39 -25.79
CA LEU A 991 -10.04 36.31 -26.58
C LEU A 991 -9.93 36.77 -28.03
N LEU A 992 -9.44 35.89 -28.92
CA LEU A 992 -9.36 35.99 -30.40
C LEU A 992 -8.02 36.42 -31.03
N THR A 993 -6.95 35.63 -30.85
CA THR A 993 -5.93 35.40 -31.90
C THR A 993 -4.97 34.27 -31.51
N LEU A 994 -5.36 33.00 -31.76
CA LEU A 994 -4.45 31.88 -32.16
C LEU A 994 -5.22 30.55 -32.34
N ALA A 995 -6.43 30.63 -32.89
CA ALA A 995 -7.20 29.47 -33.37
C ALA A 995 -6.89 29.11 -34.85
N ASN A 996 -5.81 29.63 -35.44
CA ASN A 996 -5.41 29.34 -36.82
C ASN A 996 -3.94 28.88 -36.91
N SER A 997 -3.67 27.66 -36.46
CA SER A 997 -2.55 26.86 -36.96
C SER A 997 -2.79 25.37 -36.70
N SER A 998 -3.92 24.87 -37.19
CA SER A 998 -4.12 23.44 -37.45
C SER A 998 -3.50 23.08 -38.80
N ARG A 999 -2.77 21.96 -38.84
CA ARG A 999 -2.43 21.16 -40.03
C ARG A 999 -1.44 21.75 -41.05
N VAL A 1000 -0.14 21.57 -40.81
CA VAL A 1000 0.82 21.08 -41.82
C VAL A 1000 1.99 20.38 -41.10
N LEU A 1001 2.48 19.27 -41.67
CA LEU A 1001 3.67 18.47 -41.32
C LEU A 1001 3.46 17.25 -40.40
N ASN A 1002 2.88 16.21 -41.01
CA ASN A 1002 3.36 14.84 -40.84
C ASN A 1002 4.61 14.63 -41.72
N HIS A 1003 5.49 13.74 -41.28
CA HIS A 1003 6.63 13.10 -41.98
C HIS A 1003 7.91 13.94 -42.22
N ASP A 1004 8.93 13.80 -41.35
CA ASP A 1004 10.14 12.97 -41.58
C ASP A 1004 11.30 13.29 -40.60
N ALA A 1005 12.24 12.33 -40.50
CA ALA A 1005 13.49 12.27 -39.68
C ALA A 1005 13.28 11.90 -38.19
N VAL A 1006 13.54 10.68 -37.69
CA VAL A 1006 14.81 9.91 -37.69
C VAL A 1006 16.01 10.79 -37.33
N ASP A 1007 16.30 10.91 -36.02
CA ASP A 1007 17.63 10.55 -35.53
C ASP A 1007 17.69 10.38 -34.01
N GLY A 1008 18.53 9.43 -33.62
CA GLY A 1008 18.76 9.01 -32.24
C GLY A 1008 19.79 9.85 -31.50
N ARG A 1009 19.87 9.54 -30.19
CA ARG A 1009 20.82 10.02 -29.16
C ARG A 1009 20.42 11.31 -28.43
N GLY A 1010 20.20 11.15 -27.12
CA GLY A 1010 20.43 12.21 -26.13
C GLY A 1010 19.26 12.48 -25.18
N ALA A 1011 19.19 11.76 -24.05
CA ALA A 1011 18.58 12.29 -22.81
C ALA A 1011 18.82 11.32 -21.63
N SER A 1012 19.92 11.52 -20.90
CA SER A 1012 20.08 11.11 -19.49
C SER A 1012 21.31 11.80 -18.89
N GLN A 1013 21.26 13.13 -18.77
CA GLN A 1013 22.01 13.85 -17.75
C GLN A 1013 20.98 14.47 -16.80
N ALA A 1014 20.85 13.89 -15.62
CA ALA A 1014 20.17 14.53 -14.50
C ALA A 1014 21.26 15.21 -13.65
N VAL A 1015 21.29 16.53 -13.72
CA VAL A 1015 22.17 17.41 -12.95
C VAL A 1015 21.62 17.56 -11.53
N MET A 1016 22.50 17.38 -10.53
CA MET A 1016 22.30 17.73 -9.12
C MET A 1016 22.05 19.24 -8.95
N PRO A 1017 21.24 19.68 -7.98
CA PRO A 1017 21.22 21.09 -7.60
C PRO A 1017 22.38 21.40 -6.63
N LEU A 1018 23.31 22.24 -7.07
CA LEU A 1018 24.31 22.90 -6.22
C LEU A 1018 23.70 24.15 -5.56
N LEU A 1019 24.13 24.38 -4.31
CA LEU A 1019 23.85 25.54 -3.46
C LEU A 1019 24.41 26.86 -4.05
N PRO A 1020 23.91 28.04 -3.63
CA PRO A 1020 24.18 29.30 -4.30
C PRO A 1020 25.52 29.90 -3.89
N ALA A 1021 26.31 30.34 -4.88
CA ALA A 1021 27.47 31.19 -4.71
C ALA A 1021 27.07 32.66 -4.89
N GLY A 1022 27.44 33.50 -3.93
CA GLY A 1022 27.35 34.95 -4.00
C GLY A 1022 28.75 35.58 -3.94
N SER A 1023 28.86 36.74 -4.59
CA SER A 1023 29.96 37.71 -4.62
C SER A 1023 31.13 37.46 -5.59
N LEU A 1024 31.01 38.17 -6.72
CA LEU A 1024 32.03 38.55 -7.69
C LEU A 1024 33.05 39.53 -7.08
N GLN A 1025 34.33 39.30 -7.32
CA GLN A 1025 35.32 40.37 -7.50
C GLN A 1025 36.25 39.99 -8.66
N ARG A 1026 36.35 40.91 -9.63
CA ARG A 1026 37.25 40.87 -10.81
C ARG A 1026 38.67 41.23 -10.40
N LEU A 1027 39.66 40.67 -11.11
CA LEU A 1027 40.83 41.34 -11.74
C LEU A 1027 41.69 40.24 -12.47
N PRO A 1028 42.60 40.59 -13.41
CA PRO A 1028 42.58 40.03 -14.74
C PRO A 1028 43.80 39.15 -15.13
N GLU A 1029 43.61 38.52 -16.29
CA GLU A 1029 44.52 37.95 -17.29
C GLU A 1029 46.04 38.11 -17.10
N GLU A 1030 46.75 36.97 -17.15
CA GLU A 1030 48.02 36.68 -17.84
C GLU A 1030 48.09 35.13 -17.86
N GLY A 1031 48.12 34.42 -18.99
CA GLY A 1031 49.16 34.39 -20.02
C GLY A 1031 50.07 33.18 -19.76
N GLY A 1032 50.09 32.17 -20.64
CA GLY A 1032 51.20 31.19 -20.65
C GLY A 1032 50.83 29.73 -20.95
N ASP A 1033 51.32 29.28 -22.10
CA ASP A 1033 51.28 27.93 -22.65
C ASP A 1033 52.00 26.84 -21.83
N SER A 1034 51.71 25.59 -22.24
CA SER A 1034 52.64 24.46 -22.42
C SER A 1034 52.62 23.29 -21.41
N SER A 1035 52.23 22.14 -21.97
CA SER A 1035 52.91 20.83 -21.96
C SER A 1035 53.19 20.07 -20.64
N THR A 1036 52.66 18.84 -20.64
CA THR A 1036 53.31 17.54 -20.32
C THR A 1036 53.72 17.15 -18.88
N GLN A 1037 53.33 15.89 -18.59
CA GLN A 1037 54.03 14.83 -17.84
C GLN A 1037 53.96 14.74 -16.30
N ASN A 1038 53.29 13.65 -15.88
CA ASN A 1038 53.63 12.67 -14.84
C ASN A 1038 54.24 13.10 -13.49
N ALA A 1039 53.50 12.79 -12.42
CA ALA A 1039 53.87 11.79 -11.40
C ALA A 1039 52.60 11.29 -10.69
#